data_AF-A0A803MZ94-F1
#
_entry.id   AF-A0A803MZ94-F1
#
_cell.length_a   1.000
_cell.length_b   1.000
_cell.length_c   1.000
_cell.angle_alpha   90.00
_cell.angle_beta   90.00
_cell.angle_gamma   90.00
#
_symmetry.space_group_name_H-M   'P 1'
#
loop_
_entity.id
_entity.type
_entity.pdbx_description
1 polymer ?
#
loop_
_entity_poly.entity_id
_entity_poly.type
_entity_poly.pdbx_seq_one_letter_code
_entity_poly.pdbx_strand_id
1 'polypeptide(L)'
;MATVARLQLLQLHPHPKLLKPCFLSPRIKFKLPNFCFSSSSRSFSAFRCLSSNTDQIRQNSSHNEKDGSIVGDLLNYLNESWTQFHATAEAKRQLLAAGFHLLNENEEWELKPGGRYFFTRNMSSLVAFSIGENYNTGNGFHIIAAHTDSPCLKLKPISASSKPGYLMLNVQTYGGGLWHTWFDRDLSVAGRVIVRSDDGSFIQRLVKINRPLLRIPTLAIHLNRTVNQDGFKPNLETQLVPLLSTRCEEELPESKEQGPTKSSKAWHHPQLLEVLSEELDCCVDDIVSLELNVCDTQASCLGGMNNEFIFSGRLDNLASSFCALRALLDSCSSPGDLSNEDAVRMIALFDNEEVGSDSIQGAGAPTMFQAMRRIVSCLAGENVGEGTVERAIRQSFLVSADMAHGVHPNFMDKHEENHRPQMQKGLVIKHNANQRYATSGVTAFLFKEVAKIHNLPTQEFVVRNDMGCGSTIGPILAAGVGIRTVDCGIPQLSMHSVREICGKEDVDTAYKLFKAFYKTFSSVDRKLSVDELSLCFWMLKSVHHQIFKISMMDNLAPATPDADSNSTVDASRPFHSVKEAVAIFGKRILLREVQSPLQAPSTPHIEQVTLSPSLELTPNSEKSHGVSLQIGTPDSYEFTQNPYKPQSNASSEAVDSSVYEPTPSPEIPKNENKFYPCSNSPWDKSISPSPSTSSKEIEPIPSFEKPTNEKQGKIVHGNDLVMMLMILKRLESELQETKTEVKLLKERESETEVALASLNAELHKNMSKIAKAEAAEAGKAAAKSLAVVEEGNREIGMKDEETKKFEVMVKNVDSPTLAQILSITDYDCYFGN
;
A
#
# COMPACT_ATOMS: atom_id res chain seq x y z
N MET A 1 5.67 -29.93 54.83
CA MET A 1 5.32 -29.31 56.14
C MET A 1 5.87 -27.90 56.18
N ALA A 2 5.28 -27.03 57.00
CA ALA A 2 5.74 -25.67 57.38
C ALA A 2 5.84 -24.60 56.26
N THR A 3 5.20 -23.45 56.51
CA THR A 3 5.14 -22.27 55.63
C THR A 3 5.69 -21.04 56.37
N VAL A 4 6.72 -20.35 55.85
CA VAL A 4 7.24 -19.03 56.34
C VAL A 4 7.88 -18.29 55.16
N ALA A 5 7.69 -17.00 54.80
CA ALA A 5 6.77 -15.90 55.15
C ALA A 5 7.37 -14.63 55.83
N ARG A 6 7.29 -13.51 55.09
CA ARG A 6 7.12 -12.09 55.50
C ARG A 6 8.28 -11.19 56.04
N LEU A 7 8.53 -10.12 55.24
CA LEU A 7 8.57 -8.66 55.58
C LEU A 7 9.78 -7.94 56.24
N GLN A 8 10.09 -6.75 55.65
CA GLN A 8 10.44 -5.44 56.29
C GLN A 8 11.79 -5.25 57.02
N LEU A 9 12.34 -4.04 57.26
CA LEU A 9 12.44 -2.71 56.57
C LEU A 9 13.45 -1.83 57.37
N LEU A 10 13.74 -0.57 56.95
CA LEU A 10 14.61 0.46 57.62
C LEU A 10 16.14 0.17 57.49
N GLN A 11 17.13 1.10 57.53
CA GLN A 11 17.33 2.58 57.38
C GLN A 11 18.90 2.81 57.29
N LEU A 12 19.57 3.95 57.01
CA LEU A 12 19.27 5.38 56.70
C LEU A 12 20.47 6.01 55.90
N HIS A 13 20.49 7.35 55.72
CA HIS A 13 21.58 8.17 55.12
C HIS A 13 22.84 8.34 56.02
N PRO A 14 24.02 8.72 55.46
CA PRO A 14 24.42 10.15 55.44
C PRO A 14 25.21 10.65 54.19
N HIS A 15 25.11 11.96 53.92
CA HIS A 15 26.00 12.79 53.06
C HIS A 15 27.11 13.48 53.93
N PRO A 16 27.94 14.43 53.43
CA PRO A 16 28.94 14.35 52.36
C PRO A 16 30.33 14.87 52.84
N LYS A 17 31.37 14.92 51.98
CA LYS A 17 32.60 15.73 52.20
C LYS A 17 33.09 16.40 50.89
N LEU A 18 33.90 17.45 51.02
CA LEU A 18 34.10 18.49 50.00
C LEU A 18 35.54 19.06 50.01
N LEU A 19 36.08 19.46 48.83
CA LEU A 19 37.19 20.43 48.61
C LEU A 19 38.63 19.95 49.02
N LYS A 20 39.79 20.44 48.52
CA LYS A 20 40.26 21.47 47.53
C LYS A 20 41.81 21.34 47.37
N PRO A 21 42.58 22.25 46.72
CA PRO A 21 42.36 23.10 45.53
C PRO A 21 43.53 23.11 44.48
N CYS A 22 43.26 23.65 43.29
CA CYS A 22 44.21 24.35 42.37
C CYS A 22 43.41 25.01 41.21
N PHE A 23 43.82 26.09 40.53
CA PHE A 23 44.64 27.25 40.96
C PHE A 23 44.24 28.53 40.15
N LEU A 24 45.18 29.27 39.54
CA LEU A 24 45.07 30.56 38.83
C LEU A 24 46.16 30.59 37.72
N SER A 25 46.23 31.47 36.70
CA SER A 25 45.51 32.68 36.20
C SER A 25 45.98 32.97 34.73
N PRO A 26 45.61 34.05 34.00
CA PRO A 26 44.55 35.06 34.18
C PRO A 26 43.66 35.28 32.92
N ARG A 27 42.68 36.21 32.99
CA ARG A 27 41.91 36.73 31.82
C ARG A 27 42.42 38.09 31.33
N ILE A 28 42.35 38.34 30.02
CA ILE A 28 42.38 39.69 29.43
C ILE A 28 40.95 40.28 29.42
N LYS A 29 40.83 41.62 29.50
CA LYS A 29 39.56 42.35 29.37
C LYS A 29 39.62 43.29 28.16
N PHE A 30 38.52 43.36 27.40
CA PHE A 30 38.22 44.51 26.53
C PHE A 30 36.83 45.07 26.88
N LYS A 31 36.62 46.36 26.57
CA LYS A 31 35.35 47.07 26.68
C LYS A 31 34.93 47.53 25.28
N LEU A 32 33.63 47.54 25.02
CA LEU A 32 32.98 48.36 23.99
C LEU A 32 31.75 49.07 24.61
N PRO A 33 31.26 50.18 24.04
CA PRO A 33 30.43 51.15 24.75
C PRO A 33 28.91 50.91 24.65
N ASN A 34 28.17 51.54 25.55
CA ASN A 34 26.70 51.59 25.53
C ASN A 34 26.18 52.53 24.42
N PHE A 35 25.03 52.19 23.83
CA PHE A 35 23.99 53.17 23.50
C PHE A 35 22.62 52.60 23.87
N CYS A 36 21.70 53.46 24.30
CA CYS A 36 20.45 53.05 24.96
C CYS A 36 19.28 52.93 23.97
N PHE A 37 18.36 52.00 24.25
CA PHE A 37 16.93 52.21 24.02
C PHE A 37 16.12 51.75 25.23
N SER A 38 14.86 52.18 25.31
CA SER A 38 14.10 52.28 26.56
C SER A 38 13.55 50.97 27.10
N SER A 39 13.57 50.83 28.42
CA SER A 39 12.98 49.72 29.16
C SER A 39 11.45 49.81 29.24
N SER A 40 10.77 48.71 28.94
CA SER A 40 9.52 48.36 29.65
C SER A 40 9.61 46.89 30.08
N SER A 41 9.14 46.58 31.28
CA SER A 41 9.49 45.33 31.98
C SER A 41 8.44 44.23 31.79
N ARG A 42 8.88 43.04 31.36
CA ARG A 42 8.23 41.77 31.74
C ARG A 42 9.28 40.79 32.24
N SER A 43 8.95 40.10 33.33
CA SER A 43 9.90 39.19 34.01
C SER A 43 10.07 37.90 33.22
N PHE A 44 11.30 37.39 33.16
CA PHE A 44 11.51 35.96 33.00
C PHE A 44 10.96 35.24 34.24
N SER A 45 10.40 34.05 34.04
CA SER A 45 10.12 33.07 35.09
C SER A 45 10.52 31.70 34.58
N ALA A 46 11.57 31.11 35.16
CA ALA A 46 11.97 29.75 34.83
C ALA A 46 10.86 28.78 35.24
N PHE A 47 10.37 27.97 34.30
CA PHE A 47 9.38 26.95 34.59
C PHE A 47 10.01 25.81 35.38
N ARG A 48 9.75 25.78 36.68
CA ARG A 48 9.90 24.59 37.50
C ARG A 48 8.89 23.54 37.06
N CYS A 49 9.29 22.27 37.11
CA CYS A 49 8.34 21.16 37.09
C CYS A 49 7.30 21.34 38.21
N LEU A 50 6.01 21.32 37.86
CA LEU A 50 4.88 21.47 38.77
C LEU A 50 3.78 20.48 38.39
N SER A 51 3.55 19.50 39.27
CA SER A 51 2.51 18.49 39.14
C SER A 51 1.18 18.97 39.72
N SER A 52 0.23 19.35 38.85
CA SER A 52 -1.16 19.70 39.19
C SER A 52 -1.97 19.89 37.91
N ASN A 53 -3.22 19.44 37.74
CA ASN A 53 -4.10 18.58 38.55
C ASN A 53 -5.01 17.80 37.59
N THR A 54 -5.19 16.50 37.78
CA THR A 54 -6.11 15.67 36.95
C THR A 54 -7.23 14.97 37.74
N ASP A 55 -7.18 15.02 39.07
CA ASP A 55 -8.06 14.23 39.96
C ASP A 55 -9.43 14.86 40.29
N GLN A 56 -9.91 15.83 39.50
CA GLN A 56 -11.25 16.44 39.71
C GLN A 56 -12.17 16.48 38.46
N ILE A 57 -12.00 15.52 37.53
CA ILE A 57 -13.07 15.15 36.58
C ILE A 57 -13.25 13.61 36.54
N ARG A 58 -13.40 13.00 37.73
CA ARG A 58 -13.75 11.57 37.89
C ARG A 58 -14.71 11.30 39.06
N GLN A 59 -15.93 11.80 38.96
CA GLN A 59 -17.12 11.17 39.52
C GLN A 59 -18.40 11.73 38.89
N ASN A 60 -19.48 10.94 38.90
CA ASN A 60 -20.82 11.23 38.36
C ASN A 60 -20.97 11.32 36.81
N SER A 61 -20.83 10.17 36.15
CA SER A 61 -21.64 9.86 34.96
C SER A 61 -22.07 8.38 35.00
N SER A 62 -23.38 8.13 35.03
CA SER A 62 -23.97 6.79 34.92
C SER A 62 -23.76 6.17 33.52
N HIS A 63 -23.77 4.85 33.43
CA HIS A 63 -23.53 4.08 32.20
C HIS A 63 -24.18 4.68 30.93
N ASN A 64 -23.32 5.11 30.01
CA ASN A 64 -23.61 5.30 28.59
C ASN A 64 -22.26 5.37 27.86
N GLU A 65 -21.94 4.38 27.04
CA GLU A 65 -20.70 4.37 26.25
C GLU A 65 -20.81 5.39 25.11
N LYS A 66 -20.26 6.60 25.32
CA LYS A 66 -19.99 7.52 24.21
C LYS A 66 -18.63 7.18 23.59
N ASP A 67 -18.67 6.29 22.60
CA ASP A 67 -17.54 5.92 21.75
C ASP A 67 -17.05 7.15 20.96
N GLY A 68 -16.06 7.84 21.52
CA GLY A 68 -15.54 9.12 21.02
C GLY A 68 -14.68 8.97 19.75
N SER A 69 -14.56 10.07 19.02
CA SER A 69 -13.70 10.13 17.82
C SER A 69 -12.22 10.01 18.19
N ILE A 70 -11.48 9.16 17.48
CA ILE A 70 -10.03 8.96 17.65
C ILE A 70 -9.19 9.97 16.84
N VAL A 71 -9.83 10.84 16.06
CA VAL A 71 -9.17 11.74 15.09
C VAL A 71 -8.20 12.72 15.78
N GLY A 72 -8.51 13.18 16.99
CA GLY A 72 -7.59 14.02 17.77
C GLY A 72 -6.29 13.28 18.15
N ASP A 73 -6.40 12.00 18.49
CA ASP A 73 -5.25 11.17 18.84
C ASP A 73 -4.42 10.81 17.59
N LEU A 74 -5.06 10.62 16.43
CA LEU A 74 -4.37 10.47 15.14
C LEU A 74 -3.54 11.72 14.79
N LEU A 75 -4.11 12.92 14.96
CA LEU A 75 -3.38 14.17 14.71
C LEU A 75 -2.15 14.30 15.63
N ASN A 76 -2.25 13.90 16.90
CA ASN A 76 -1.11 13.85 17.81
C ASN A 76 -0.07 12.81 17.34
N TYR A 77 -0.51 11.60 16.96
CA TYR A 77 0.36 10.54 16.45
C TYR A 77 1.13 10.99 15.20
N LEU A 78 0.48 11.61 14.22
CA LEU A 78 1.10 12.13 12.99
C LEU A 78 2.12 13.25 13.27
N ASN A 79 1.82 14.12 14.23
CA ASN A 79 2.68 15.25 14.60
C ASN A 79 3.95 14.83 15.37
N GLU A 80 3.94 13.69 16.07
CA GLU A 80 5.17 13.11 16.64
C GLU A 80 5.87 12.15 15.67
N SER A 81 5.12 11.40 14.87
CA SER A 81 5.63 10.43 13.89
C SER A 81 6.16 11.09 12.61
N TRP A 82 7.26 11.85 12.71
CA TRP A 82 7.90 12.50 11.56
C TRP A 82 8.62 11.52 10.61
N THR A 83 9.04 10.37 11.13
CA THR A 83 9.71 9.29 10.39
C THR A 83 9.27 7.92 10.89
N GLN A 84 9.59 6.86 10.15
CA GLN A 84 9.40 5.45 10.54
C GLN A 84 9.96 5.11 11.94
N PHE A 85 11.06 5.77 12.33
CA PHE A 85 11.66 5.63 13.66
C PHE A 85 10.81 6.29 14.76
N HIS A 86 10.23 7.45 14.49
CA HIS A 86 9.35 8.14 15.42
C HIS A 86 7.98 7.45 15.54
N ALA A 87 7.43 6.95 14.42
CA ALA A 87 6.22 6.14 14.41
C ALA A 87 6.38 4.88 15.28
N THR A 88 7.47 4.15 15.10
CA THR A 88 7.78 2.95 15.91
C THR A 88 8.01 3.29 17.38
N ALA A 89 8.67 4.40 17.69
CA ALA A 89 8.90 4.85 19.07
C ALA A 89 7.60 5.29 19.77
N GLU A 90 6.71 6.00 19.06
CA GLU A 90 5.41 6.44 19.58
C GLU A 90 4.45 5.25 19.76
N ALA A 91 4.39 4.32 18.80
CA ALA A 91 3.64 3.08 18.94
C ALA A 91 4.13 2.25 20.15
N LYS A 92 5.47 2.12 20.30
CA LYS A 92 6.11 1.53 21.48
C LYS A 92 5.74 2.25 22.79
N ARG A 93 5.69 3.58 22.80
CA ARG A 93 5.28 4.38 23.96
C ARG A 93 3.83 4.08 24.36
N GLN A 94 2.91 4.03 23.39
CA GLN A 94 1.50 3.71 23.64
C GLN A 94 1.30 2.26 24.12
N LEU A 95 2.00 1.29 23.54
CA LEU A 95 1.98 -0.12 23.97
C LEU A 95 2.48 -0.29 25.41
N LEU A 96 3.59 0.36 25.79
CA LEU A 96 4.08 0.36 27.17
C LEU A 96 3.09 1.03 28.13
N ALA A 97 2.49 2.16 27.75
CA ALA A 97 1.49 2.85 28.55
C ALA A 97 0.20 2.03 28.74
N ALA A 98 -0.19 1.22 27.76
CA ALA A 98 -1.30 0.27 27.85
C ALA A 98 -0.95 -1.00 28.64
N GLY A 99 0.31 -1.24 29.00
CA GLY A 99 0.78 -2.41 29.73
C GLY A 99 1.01 -3.65 28.85
N PHE A 100 1.55 -3.48 27.64
CA PHE A 100 2.16 -4.55 26.87
C PHE A 100 3.64 -4.72 27.28
N HIS A 101 4.11 -5.96 27.36
CA HIS A 101 5.50 -6.27 27.70
C HIS A 101 6.41 -6.22 26.47
N LEU A 102 7.51 -5.46 26.56
CA LEU A 102 8.55 -5.45 25.54
C LEU A 102 9.37 -6.74 25.62
N LEU A 103 9.46 -7.46 24.50
CA LEU A 103 10.29 -8.64 24.31
C LEU A 103 11.61 -8.24 23.61
N ASN A 104 12.72 -8.88 23.99
CA ASN A 104 13.93 -8.90 23.18
C ASN A 104 13.81 -10.04 22.15
N GLU A 105 14.12 -9.78 20.88
CA GLU A 105 14.11 -10.82 19.85
C GLU A 105 15.23 -11.86 20.04
N ASN A 106 16.32 -11.49 20.71
CA ASN A 106 17.50 -12.33 20.91
C ASN A 106 17.42 -13.24 22.15
N GLU A 107 16.36 -13.12 22.95
CA GLU A 107 16.13 -13.91 24.16
C GLU A 107 15.02 -14.95 23.94
N GLU A 108 14.91 -15.94 24.83
CA GLU A 108 13.75 -16.83 24.90
C GLU A 108 12.51 -16.08 25.40
N TRP A 109 11.30 -16.55 25.08
CA TRP A 109 10.05 -15.82 25.36
C TRP A 109 9.13 -16.58 26.34
N GLU A 110 8.96 -16.06 27.55
CA GLU A 110 7.92 -16.52 28.48
C GLU A 110 6.53 -15.98 28.10
N LEU A 111 5.83 -16.66 27.20
CA LEU A 111 4.47 -16.30 26.79
C LEU A 111 3.39 -17.06 27.59
N LYS A 112 2.26 -16.41 27.84
CA LYS A 112 1.15 -16.90 28.69
C LYS A 112 -0.20 -16.45 28.10
N PRO A 113 -1.26 -17.27 28.11
CA PRO A 113 -2.62 -16.86 27.76
C PRO A 113 -3.08 -15.63 28.56
N GLY A 114 -3.88 -14.76 27.95
CA GLY A 114 -4.22 -13.43 28.47
C GLY A 114 -3.08 -12.39 28.43
N GLY A 115 -1.84 -12.82 28.14
CA GLY A 115 -0.68 -11.94 28.08
C GLY A 115 -0.63 -11.06 26.82
N ARG A 116 0.01 -9.89 26.96
CA ARG A 116 0.10 -8.85 25.93
C ARG A 116 1.56 -8.42 25.76
N TYR A 117 2.10 -8.53 24.55
CA TYR A 117 3.54 -8.45 24.28
C TYR A 117 3.83 -7.72 22.96
N PHE A 118 5.05 -7.19 22.80
CA PHE A 118 5.52 -6.62 21.53
C PHE A 118 7.04 -6.62 21.42
N PHE A 119 7.57 -6.49 20.20
CA PHE A 119 8.98 -6.22 19.93
C PHE A 119 9.15 -5.23 18.78
N THR A 120 10.37 -4.69 18.62
CA THR A 120 10.72 -3.73 17.57
C THR A 120 11.99 -4.15 16.84
N ARG A 121 11.97 -4.18 15.51
CA ARG A 121 13.11 -4.51 14.64
C ARG A 121 13.61 -3.25 13.92
N ASN A 122 14.93 -3.05 13.87
CA ASN A 122 15.61 -1.82 13.40
C ASN A 122 15.18 -0.49 14.07
N MET A 123 14.27 -0.53 15.06
CA MET A 123 13.49 0.62 15.54
C MET A 123 12.62 1.30 14.45
N SER A 124 12.39 0.65 13.30
CA SER A 124 11.46 1.13 12.25
C SER A 124 10.30 0.17 11.99
N SER A 125 10.35 -1.08 12.47
CA SER A 125 9.22 -2.01 12.41
C SER A 125 8.86 -2.54 13.79
N LEU A 126 7.59 -2.90 13.97
CA LEU A 126 7.01 -3.32 15.25
C LEU A 126 6.00 -4.44 15.06
N VAL A 127 6.07 -5.47 15.90
CA VAL A 127 5.03 -6.51 16.00
C VAL A 127 4.52 -6.52 17.44
N ALA A 128 3.21 -6.35 17.63
CA ALA A 128 2.55 -6.43 18.93
C ALA A 128 1.39 -7.41 18.89
N PHE A 129 1.15 -8.14 19.98
CA PHE A 129 0.13 -9.17 20.05
C PHE A 129 -0.42 -9.38 21.46
N SER A 130 -1.65 -9.86 21.53
CA SER A 130 -2.32 -10.28 22.75
C SER A 130 -2.92 -11.68 22.56
N ILE A 131 -2.60 -12.59 23.48
CA ILE A 131 -3.01 -13.99 23.42
C ILE A 131 -4.35 -14.12 24.16
N GLY A 132 -5.37 -14.70 23.52
CA GLY A 132 -6.64 -15.00 24.19
C GLY A 132 -6.46 -15.92 25.39
N GLU A 133 -7.32 -15.80 26.40
CA GLU A 133 -7.26 -16.67 27.59
C GLU A 133 -7.65 -18.13 27.26
N ASN A 134 -8.46 -18.34 26.21
CA ASN A 134 -8.80 -19.67 25.69
C ASN A 134 -7.96 -20.06 24.46
N TYR A 135 -6.80 -19.43 24.23
CA TYR A 135 -5.92 -19.80 23.13
C TYR A 135 -5.43 -21.25 23.30
N ASN A 136 -5.69 -22.08 22.29
CA ASN A 136 -5.20 -23.45 22.22
C ASN A 136 -4.19 -23.60 21.08
N THR A 137 -3.21 -24.48 21.27
CA THR A 137 -2.13 -24.75 20.31
C THR A 137 -2.69 -25.19 18.95
N GLY A 138 -2.53 -24.35 17.92
CA GLY A 138 -3.09 -24.56 16.57
C GLY A 138 -4.28 -23.66 16.23
N ASN A 139 -4.79 -22.87 17.18
CA ASN A 139 -5.75 -21.80 16.89
C ASN A 139 -5.08 -20.66 16.09
N GLY A 140 -5.90 -19.91 15.37
CA GLY A 140 -5.47 -18.88 14.43
C GLY A 140 -4.97 -17.57 15.05
N PHE A 141 -4.48 -16.71 14.16
CA PHE A 141 -4.10 -15.34 14.43
C PHE A 141 -5.02 -14.39 13.67
N HIS A 142 -5.56 -13.38 14.35
CA HIS A 142 -6.22 -12.23 13.74
C HIS A 142 -5.16 -11.13 13.60
N ILE A 143 -4.72 -10.83 12.38
CA ILE A 143 -3.59 -9.93 12.13
C ILE A 143 -4.08 -8.71 11.36
N ILE A 144 -3.63 -7.52 11.77
CA ILE A 144 -3.73 -6.29 10.97
C ILE A 144 -2.32 -5.79 10.68
N ALA A 145 -1.91 -5.78 9.42
CA ALA A 145 -0.60 -5.31 9.00
C ALA A 145 -0.70 -3.97 8.27
N ALA A 146 0.29 -3.10 8.45
CA ALA A 146 0.42 -1.79 7.80
C ALA A 146 1.91 -1.40 7.71
N HIS A 147 2.24 -0.20 7.21
CA HIS A 147 3.62 0.31 7.24
C HIS A 147 3.77 1.67 7.94
N THR A 148 5.02 1.93 8.34
CA THR A 148 5.46 3.06 9.16
C THR A 148 6.24 4.11 8.37
N ASP A 149 6.66 3.79 7.16
CA ASP A 149 7.33 4.68 6.24
C ASP A 149 6.38 5.29 5.20
N SER A 150 6.88 6.33 4.54
CA SER A 150 6.20 7.14 3.53
C SER A 150 7.26 7.68 2.56
N PRO A 151 6.88 8.19 1.37
CA PRO A 151 7.83 8.75 0.44
C PRO A 151 8.45 10.02 1.02
N CYS A 152 9.78 10.12 0.98
CA CYS A 152 10.51 11.23 1.57
C CYS A 152 11.86 11.48 0.89
N LEU A 153 12.46 12.63 1.20
CA LEU A 153 13.85 12.90 0.87
C LEU A 153 14.69 12.46 2.07
N LYS A 154 15.61 11.52 1.90
CA LYS A 154 16.57 11.11 2.93
C LYS A 154 17.91 11.79 2.67
N LEU A 155 18.66 12.17 3.70
CA LEU A 155 20.02 12.71 3.50
C LEU A 155 20.93 11.64 2.85
N LYS A 156 21.80 12.05 1.92
CA LYS A 156 22.86 11.16 1.43
C LYS A 156 23.94 10.99 2.52
N PRO A 157 24.65 9.84 2.58
CA PRO A 157 25.76 9.65 3.54
C PRO A 157 26.86 10.71 3.45
N ILE A 158 27.05 11.33 2.28
CA ILE A 158 27.78 12.58 2.11
C ILE A 158 26.76 13.67 1.73
N SER A 159 26.20 14.33 2.75
CA SER A 159 25.17 15.36 2.56
C SER A 159 25.75 16.75 2.30
N ALA A 160 26.99 17.03 2.70
CA ALA A 160 27.61 18.35 2.47
C ALA A 160 27.79 18.65 0.98
N SER A 161 27.16 19.72 0.48
CA SER A 161 27.48 20.33 -0.80
C SER A 161 27.30 21.85 -0.80
N SER A 162 27.61 22.50 -1.93
CA SER A 162 27.49 23.95 -2.06
C SER A 162 27.17 24.37 -3.49
N LYS A 163 26.55 25.53 -3.62
CA LYS A 163 26.39 26.29 -4.86
C LYS A 163 26.95 27.71 -4.60
N PRO A 164 27.21 28.54 -5.63
CA PRO A 164 27.72 29.91 -5.40
C PRO A 164 26.85 30.68 -4.40
N GLY A 165 27.46 31.15 -3.30
CA GLY A 165 26.78 31.84 -2.20
C GLY A 165 26.08 30.96 -1.15
N TYR A 166 25.90 29.65 -1.37
CA TYR A 166 25.01 28.81 -0.55
C TYR A 166 25.62 27.47 -0.11
N LEU A 167 25.33 27.09 1.14
CA LEU A 167 25.47 25.72 1.64
C LEU A 167 24.18 24.94 1.35
N MET A 168 24.35 23.75 0.78
CA MET A 168 23.28 22.88 0.29
C MET A 168 23.39 21.49 0.93
N LEU A 169 22.29 20.75 1.02
CA LEU A 169 22.30 19.36 1.47
C LEU A 169 21.95 18.38 0.34
N ASN A 170 22.82 17.43 0.04
CA ASN A 170 22.51 16.34 -0.87
C ASN A 170 21.50 15.39 -0.24
N VAL A 171 20.40 15.16 -0.95
CA VAL A 171 19.33 14.24 -0.57
C VAL A 171 19.12 13.18 -1.65
N GLN A 172 18.55 12.05 -1.27
CA GLN A 172 18.11 10.97 -2.14
C GLN A 172 16.60 10.78 -1.99
N THR A 173 15.93 10.51 -3.10
CA THR A 173 14.50 10.18 -3.14
C THR A 173 14.26 8.78 -2.60
N TYR A 174 13.33 8.66 -1.66
CA TYR A 174 12.89 7.39 -1.08
C TYR A 174 11.37 7.24 -1.31
N GLY A 175 10.93 6.11 -1.85
CA GLY A 175 9.52 5.88 -2.19
C GLY A 175 9.02 6.59 -3.45
N GLY A 176 7.73 6.43 -3.75
CA GLY A 176 7.08 6.90 -4.97
C GLY A 176 6.68 8.38 -4.97
N GLY A 177 7.46 9.26 -4.36
CA GLY A 177 7.04 10.61 -3.95
C GLY A 177 6.61 11.58 -5.06
N LEU A 178 5.58 12.39 -4.80
CA LEU A 178 5.19 13.52 -5.64
C LEU A 178 6.15 14.70 -5.43
N TRP A 179 7.38 14.59 -5.93
CA TRP A 179 8.51 15.48 -5.61
C TRP A 179 8.28 16.98 -5.85
N HIS A 180 7.37 17.34 -6.76
CA HIS A 180 6.99 18.75 -6.96
C HIS A 180 6.32 19.38 -5.73
N THR A 181 5.66 18.60 -4.88
CA THR A 181 4.97 19.07 -3.66
C THR A 181 5.92 19.50 -2.54
N TRP A 182 7.17 19.02 -2.59
CA TRP A 182 8.25 19.32 -1.64
C TRP A 182 8.92 20.68 -1.90
N PHE A 183 8.70 21.28 -3.07
CA PHE A 183 9.17 22.63 -3.36
C PHE A 183 8.37 23.66 -2.57
N ASP A 184 9.06 24.74 -2.19
CA ASP A 184 8.52 25.87 -1.43
C ASP A 184 7.79 25.52 -0.12
N ARG A 185 8.22 24.40 0.48
CA ARG A 185 7.89 23.94 1.84
C ARG A 185 8.90 24.45 2.86
N ASP A 186 8.43 24.69 4.09
CA ASP A 186 9.27 24.96 5.24
C ASP A 186 9.69 23.62 5.88
N LEU A 187 10.88 23.17 5.51
CA LEU A 187 11.38 21.83 5.77
C LEU A 187 12.37 21.80 6.95
N SER A 188 12.50 20.65 7.59
CA SER A 188 13.52 20.37 8.60
C SER A 188 14.00 18.90 8.50
N VAL A 189 14.82 18.44 9.44
CA VAL A 189 15.29 17.04 9.51
C VAL A 189 14.82 16.34 10.79
N ALA A 190 14.49 15.06 10.65
CA ALA A 190 14.25 14.14 11.76
C ALA A 190 14.71 12.73 11.40
N GLY A 191 15.01 11.91 12.40
CA GLY A 191 15.42 10.52 12.20
C GLY A 191 16.16 9.95 13.39
N ARG A 192 17.22 9.18 13.13
CA ARG A 192 18.08 8.59 14.16
C ARG A 192 19.55 8.97 13.97
N VAL A 193 20.27 8.99 15.09
CA VAL A 193 21.71 9.24 15.17
C VAL A 193 22.36 8.16 16.02
N ILE A 194 23.50 7.64 15.60
CA ILE A 194 24.37 6.81 16.44
C ILE A 194 25.38 7.74 17.12
N VAL A 195 25.32 7.79 18.44
CA VAL A 195 26.15 8.64 19.30
C VAL A 195 27.10 7.76 20.12
N ARG A 196 28.34 8.20 20.31
CA ARG A 196 29.29 7.60 21.25
C ARG A 196 28.97 8.04 22.68
N SER A 197 29.02 7.11 23.63
CA SER A 197 28.85 7.40 25.07
C SER A 197 30.20 7.60 25.77
N ASP A 198 30.20 8.24 26.94
CA ASP A 198 31.39 8.47 27.78
C ASP A 198 32.17 7.19 28.13
N ASP A 199 31.49 6.05 28.21
CA ASP A 199 32.08 4.72 28.47
C ASP A 199 32.69 4.05 27.21
N GLY A 200 32.64 4.73 26.06
CA GLY A 200 33.11 4.24 24.76
C GLY A 200 32.10 3.37 24.00
N SER A 201 30.92 3.08 24.56
CA SER A 201 29.83 2.38 23.86
C SER A 201 29.17 3.25 22.78
N PHE A 202 28.27 2.66 21.99
CA PHE A 202 27.48 3.35 20.97
C PHE A 202 25.99 3.18 21.25
N ILE A 203 25.24 4.28 21.19
CA ILE A 203 23.80 4.32 21.47
C ILE A 203 23.05 4.98 20.31
N GLN A 204 21.87 4.45 19.99
CA GLN A 204 20.96 5.11 19.04
C GLN A 204 20.11 6.13 19.80
N ARG A 205 20.15 7.40 19.39
CA ARG A 205 19.20 8.45 19.80
C ARG A 205 18.28 8.81 18.62
N LEU A 206 17.07 9.29 18.92
CA LEU A 206 16.20 9.93 17.93
C LEU A 206 16.43 11.44 17.97
N VAL A 207 16.16 12.12 16.85
CA VAL A 207 16.30 13.57 16.71
C VAL A 207 15.20 14.12 15.81
N LYS A 208 14.62 15.27 16.17
CA LYS A 208 13.53 15.95 15.46
C LYS A 208 13.70 17.47 15.64
N ILE A 209 14.36 18.14 14.69
CA ILE A 209 14.64 19.58 14.84
C ILE A 209 13.36 20.37 14.56
N ASN A 210 12.65 20.76 15.62
CA ASN A 210 11.29 21.32 15.55
C ASN A 210 11.25 22.83 15.19
N ARG A 211 11.95 23.20 14.11
CA ARG A 211 11.95 24.53 13.46
C ARG A 211 12.33 24.37 11.99
N PRO A 212 11.89 25.26 11.07
CA PRO A 212 12.38 25.24 9.70
C PRO A 212 13.89 25.43 9.66
N LEU A 213 14.57 24.53 8.93
CA LEU A 213 16.01 24.56 8.66
C LEU A 213 16.30 24.65 7.16
N LEU A 214 15.40 24.11 6.33
CA LEU A 214 15.64 23.78 4.93
C LEU A 214 14.55 24.33 4.03
N ARG A 215 14.93 24.69 2.80
CA ARG A 215 14.01 25.16 1.76
C ARG A 215 14.44 24.57 0.42
N ILE A 216 13.49 24.07 -0.38
CA ILE A 216 13.71 23.76 -1.81
C ILE A 216 12.96 24.81 -2.64
N PRO A 217 13.58 25.96 -2.98
CA PRO A 217 12.88 27.03 -3.69
C PRO A 217 12.59 26.65 -5.15
N THR A 218 11.42 27.03 -5.68
CA THR A 218 11.17 26.96 -7.12
C THR A 218 12.01 27.98 -7.91
N LEU A 219 12.27 27.68 -9.19
CA LEU A 219 12.82 28.67 -10.11
C LEU A 219 11.70 29.64 -10.54
N ALA A 220 11.91 30.94 -10.36
CA ALA A 220 10.94 31.96 -10.70
C ALA A 220 10.52 31.89 -12.19
N ILE A 221 9.21 31.91 -12.46
CA ILE A 221 8.59 31.77 -13.79
C ILE A 221 9.14 32.75 -14.85
N HIS A 222 9.63 33.93 -14.44
CA HIS A 222 10.29 34.90 -15.32
C HIS A 222 11.51 34.31 -16.07
N LEU A 223 12.19 33.34 -15.45
CA LEU A 223 13.35 32.59 -15.95
C LEU A 223 12.98 31.21 -16.53
N ASN A 224 11.74 30.74 -16.33
CA ASN A 224 11.21 29.51 -16.92
C ASN A 224 9.76 29.74 -17.41
N ARG A 225 9.64 30.47 -18.53
CA ARG A 225 8.35 31.00 -19.02
C ARG A 225 7.39 29.95 -19.56
N THR A 226 7.87 28.73 -19.84
CA THR A 226 7.07 27.64 -20.42
C THR A 226 6.66 26.58 -19.40
N VAL A 227 7.01 26.75 -18.11
CA VAL A 227 6.78 25.75 -17.05
C VAL A 227 5.31 25.32 -16.88
N ASN A 228 4.36 26.21 -17.19
CA ASN A 228 2.92 25.92 -17.11
C ASN A 228 2.37 25.20 -18.36
N GLN A 229 3.12 25.20 -19.46
CA GLN A 229 2.80 24.53 -20.72
C GLN A 229 3.51 23.17 -20.81
N ASP A 230 4.81 23.16 -20.50
CA ASP A 230 5.67 21.97 -20.54
C ASP A 230 5.48 21.07 -19.29
N GLY A 231 4.97 21.65 -18.20
CA GLY A 231 4.84 21.03 -16.88
C GLY A 231 6.12 21.14 -16.04
N PHE A 232 5.96 21.37 -14.74
CA PHE A 232 7.10 21.43 -13.80
C PHE A 232 7.73 20.06 -13.59
N LYS A 233 8.85 19.82 -14.28
CA LYS A 233 9.59 18.56 -14.32
C LYS A 233 11.01 18.75 -13.74
N PRO A 234 11.16 18.93 -12.42
CA PRO A 234 12.45 19.18 -11.80
C PRO A 234 13.38 17.96 -11.90
N ASN A 235 14.66 18.19 -12.22
CA ASN A 235 15.68 17.14 -12.16
C ASN A 235 15.98 16.77 -10.69
N LEU A 236 15.67 15.52 -10.31
CA LEU A 236 15.66 15.07 -8.92
C LEU A 236 17.04 15.06 -8.24
N GLU A 237 18.14 15.05 -8.99
CA GLU A 237 19.50 15.14 -8.43
C GLU A 237 19.96 16.59 -8.23
N THR A 238 19.70 17.47 -9.21
CA THR A 238 20.34 18.81 -9.26
C THR A 238 19.44 19.95 -8.78
N GLN A 239 18.12 19.77 -8.85
CA GLN A 239 17.10 20.82 -8.58
C GLN A 239 16.26 20.54 -7.32
N LEU A 240 16.27 19.32 -6.78
CA LEU A 240 15.56 18.93 -5.55
C LEU A 240 16.41 19.11 -4.27
N VAL A 241 17.63 19.64 -4.40
CA VAL A 241 18.63 19.80 -3.34
C VAL A 241 18.24 20.95 -2.38
N PRO A 242 17.93 20.70 -1.09
CA PRO A 242 17.60 21.76 -0.15
C PRO A 242 18.75 22.72 0.13
N LEU A 243 18.42 24.01 0.23
CA LEU A 243 19.26 25.07 0.76
C LEU A 243 19.26 24.97 2.30
N LEU A 244 20.44 25.07 2.91
CA LEU A 244 20.63 25.10 4.37
C LEU A 244 20.95 26.52 4.87
N SER A 245 21.91 27.21 4.24
CA SER A 245 22.30 28.56 4.62
C SER A 245 23.00 29.30 3.47
N THR A 246 23.25 30.59 3.63
CA THR A 246 24.32 31.27 2.90
C THR A 246 25.69 30.80 3.40
N ARG A 247 26.72 30.97 2.56
CA ARG A 247 28.13 30.95 3.00
C ARG A 247 28.45 32.26 3.72
N CYS A 248 29.27 32.21 4.77
CA CYS A 248 29.84 33.41 5.38
C CYS A 248 31.17 33.75 4.67
N GLU A 249 31.41 35.02 4.36
CA GLU A 249 32.61 35.45 3.62
C GLU A 249 33.89 35.50 4.49
N GLU A 250 33.76 35.30 5.81
CA GLU A 250 34.87 35.31 6.76
C GLU A 250 35.72 34.02 6.75
N GLU A 251 35.34 32.98 5.98
CA GLU A 251 36.13 31.76 5.78
C GLU A 251 37.30 32.00 4.80
N LEU A 252 38.34 32.69 5.27
CA LEU A 252 39.59 32.96 4.53
C LEU A 252 40.85 32.68 5.37
N PRO A 253 41.86 31.97 4.83
CA PRO A 253 41.81 30.82 3.93
C PRO A 253 42.40 29.56 4.63
N GLU A 254 42.61 28.47 3.88
CA GLU A 254 43.22 27.23 4.35
C GLU A 254 44.53 27.45 5.16
N SER A 255 44.51 27.15 6.47
CA SER A 255 45.73 26.93 7.25
C SER A 255 46.39 25.63 6.79
N LYS A 256 47.52 25.73 6.08
CA LYS A 256 48.23 24.61 5.44
C LYS A 256 48.97 23.69 6.41
N GLU A 257 48.26 23.02 7.31
CA GLU A 257 48.80 21.89 8.07
C GLU A 257 48.34 20.56 7.45
N GLN A 258 49.24 19.93 6.69
CA GLN A 258 49.01 18.64 6.04
C GLN A 258 49.14 17.48 7.04
N GLY A 259 48.18 17.36 7.96
CA GLY A 259 47.99 16.18 8.81
C GLY A 259 47.31 15.03 8.03
N PRO A 260 47.86 13.80 8.01
CA PRO A 260 47.35 12.71 7.18
C PRO A 260 46.11 11.99 7.78
N THR A 261 45.08 12.73 8.15
CA THR A 261 43.79 12.18 8.60
C THR A 261 42.61 12.96 8.01
N LYS A 262 42.10 12.51 6.86
CA LYS A 262 40.76 12.91 6.38
C LYS A 262 39.71 12.30 7.32
N SER A 263 39.34 13.03 8.36
CA SER A 263 38.28 12.60 9.29
C SER A 263 36.91 12.51 8.60
N SER A 264 36.02 11.68 9.14
CA SER A 264 34.63 11.53 8.68
C SER A 264 33.79 12.82 8.75
N LYS A 265 34.25 13.83 9.49
CA LYS A 265 33.57 15.12 9.67
C LYS A 265 33.32 15.90 8.36
N ALA A 266 34.07 15.60 7.30
CA ALA A 266 33.92 16.25 5.99
C ALA A 266 32.68 15.78 5.18
N TRP A 267 31.85 14.88 5.71
CA TRP A 267 30.66 14.36 5.02
C TRP A 267 29.39 15.19 5.21
N HIS A 268 29.34 16.01 6.27
CA HIS A 268 28.20 16.85 6.65
C HIS A 268 28.69 18.27 6.99
N HIS A 269 27.84 19.28 6.80
CA HIS A 269 28.22 20.65 7.16
C HIS A 269 28.36 20.80 8.68
N PRO A 270 29.39 21.50 9.21
CA PRO A 270 29.56 21.73 10.64
C PRO A 270 28.29 22.30 11.30
N GLN A 271 27.64 23.26 10.65
CA GLN A 271 26.42 23.92 11.15
C GLN A 271 25.23 22.96 11.30
N LEU A 272 25.20 21.86 10.53
CA LEU A 272 24.19 20.80 10.69
C LEU A 272 24.55 19.91 11.89
N LEU A 273 25.83 19.56 12.05
CA LEU A 273 26.30 18.74 13.18
C LEU A 273 26.17 19.48 14.51
N GLU A 274 26.44 20.78 14.54
CA GLU A 274 26.24 21.67 15.69
C GLU A 274 24.77 21.63 16.14
N VAL A 275 23.82 21.92 15.25
CA VAL A 275 22.37 21.88 15.53
C VAL A 275 21.90 20.49 15.99
N LEU A 276 22.46 19.41 15.42
CA LEU A 276 22.18 18.05 15.89
C LEU A 276 22.76 17.78 17.28
N SER A 277 23.95 18.29 17.59
CA SER A 277 24.59 18.13 18.90
C SER A 277 23.89 18.92 20.02
N GLU A 278 23.34 20.10 19.70
CA GLU A 278 22.51 20.91 20.60
C GLU A 278 21.19 20.19 20.97
N GLU A 279 20.49 19.60 19.99
CA GLU A 279 19.25 18.84 20.24
C GLU A 279 19.52 17.51 20.97
N LEU A 280 20.68 16.89 20.74
CA LEU A 280 21.04 15.59 21.31
C LEU A 280 21.73 15.65 22.68
N ASP A 281 22.18 16.82 23.15
CA ASP A 281 23.00 17.01 24.36
C ASP A 281 24.24 16.09 24.35
N CYS A 282 25.13 16.29 23.36
CA CYS A 282 26.39 15.57 23.16
C CYS A 282 27.43 16.45 22.44
N CYS A 283 28.68 15.99 22.28
CA CYS A 283 29.64 16.70 21.43
C CYS A 283 29.44 16.34 19.95
N VAL A 284 29.77 17.27 19.04
CA VAL A 284 29.83 17.01 17.58
C VAL A 284 30.71 15.78 17.25
N ASP A 285 31.78 15.57 18.00
CA ASP A 285 32.71 14.45 17.83
C ASP A 285 32.14 13.08 18.25
N ASP A 286 31.05 13.07 19.01
CA ASP A 286 30.35 11.85 19.43
C ASP A 286 29.36 11.37 18.37
N ILE A 287 29.01 12.20 17.38
CA ILE A 287 28.10 11.86 16.28
C ILE A 287 28.83 10.94 15.29
N VAL A 288 28.49 9.64 15.31
CA VAL A 288 29.17 8.60 14.51
C VAL A 288 28.47 8.34 13.17
N SER A 289 27.14 8.38 13.14
CA SER A 289 26.35 8.07 11.95
C SER A 289 24.96 8.71 12.00
N LEU A 290 24.45 9.12 10.83
CA LEU A 290 23.17 9.80 10.66
C LEU A 290 22.26 8.99 9.72
N GLU A 291 21.00 8.78 10.11
CA GLU A 291 19.93 8.39 9.19
C GLU A 291 18.74 9.33 9.38
N LEU A 292 18.68 10.37 8.56
CA LEU A 292 17.74 11.49 8.68
C LEU A 292 16.90 11.62 7.41
N ASN A 293 15.58 11.72 7.61
CA ASN A 293 14.63 12.15 6.60
C ASN A 293 14.49 13.70 6.67
N VAL A 294 14.16 14.32 5.54
CA VAL A 294 13.63 15.68 5.47
C VAL A 294 12.11 15.62 5.69
N CYS A 295 11.56 16.55 6.45
CA CYS A 295 10.14 16.58 6.86
C CYS A 295 9.54 17.99 6.67
N ASP A 296 8.27 18.09 6.27
CA ASP A 296 7.48 19.34 6.37
C ASP A 296 7.21 19.66 7.84
N THR A 297 7.49 20.91 8.23
CA THR A 297 7.26 21.42 9.60
C THR A 297 5.82 21.87 9.83
N GLN A 298 4.99 21.96 8.78
CA GLN A 298 3.58 22.31 8.90
C GLN A 298 2.81 21.17 9.60
N ALA A 299 2.46 21.38 10.88
CA ALA A 299 1.72 20.41 11.70
C ALA A 299 0.43 19.88 11.04
N SER A 300 0.11 18.61 11.29
CA SER A 300 -1.12 17.93 10.89
C SER A 300 -2.34 18.60 11.52
N CYS A 301 -3.40 18.85 10.76
CA CYS A 301 -4.58 19.59 11.22
C CYS A 301 -5.89 19.09 10.59
N LEU A 302 -7.03 19.51 11.14
CA LEU A 302 -8.31 19.46 10.41
C LEU A 302 -8.42 20.59 9.39
N GLY A 303 -9.33 20.44 8.44
CA GLY A 303 -9.67 21.44 7.43
C GLY A 303 -10.94 21.10 6.64
N GLY A 304 -11.23 21.91 5.62
CA GLY A 304 -12.57 21.96 5.01
C GLY A 304 -13.51 22.92 5.75
N MET A 305 -14.67 23.20 5.18
CA MET A 305 -15.63 24.17 5.73
C MET A 305 -16.20 23.73 7.09
N ASN A 306 -16.39 22.41 7.26
CA ASN A 306 -16.98 21.81 8.45
C ASN A 306 -15.91 21.10 9.32
N ASN A 307 -14.63 21.41 9.10
CA ASN A 307 -13.49 20.64 9.63
C ASN A 307 -13.65 19.13 9.34
N GLU A 308 -14.09 18.76 8.14
CA GLU A 308 -14.35 17.35 7.77
C GLU A 308 -13.12 16.57 7.31
N PHE A 309 -12.09 17.26 6.80
CA PHE A 309 -10.89 16.64 6.27
C PHE A 309 -9.72 16.70 7.25
N ILE A 310 -8.82 15.74 7.15
CA ILE A 310 -7.50 15.75 7.79
C ILE A 310 -6.47 16.14 6.75
N PHE A 311 -5.66 17.18 7.02
CA PHE A 311 -4.53 17.58 6.20
C PHE A 311 -3.23 17.25 6.91
N SER A 312 -2.45 16.30 6.38
CA SER A 312 -1.18 15.86 6.96
C SER A 312 -0.28 15.28 5.88
N GLY A 313 1.04 15.39 6.02
CA GLY A 313 1.93 14.42 5.36
C GLY A 313 1.85 13.06 6.06
N ARG A 314 2.20 11.99 5.35
CA ARG A 314 2.31 10.63 5.92
C ARG A 314 0.97 10.07 6.44
N LEU A 315 -0.16 10.48 5.86
CA LEU A 315 -1.41 9.72 6.04
C LEU A 315 -1.20 8.32 5.48
N ASP A 316 -0.53 8.25 4.33
CA ASP A 316 0.08 7.06 3.77
C ASP A 316 1.38 6.71 4.51
N ASN A 317 1.46 5.67 5.35
CA ASN A 317 0.36 4.82 5.85
C ASN A 317 0.24 4.86 7.39
N LEU A 318 0.66 5.98 8.00
CA LEU A 318 0.54 6.16 9.45
C LEU A 318 -0.92 6.23 9.92
N ALA A 319 -1.87 6.55 9.04
CA ALA A 319 -3.30 6.51 9.36
C ALA A 319 -3.78 5.06 9.62
N SER A 320 -3.47 4.10 8.74
CA SER A 320 -3.84 2.70 8.97
C SER A 320 -3.04 2.08 10.11
N SER A 321 -1.73 2.38 10.20
CA SER A 321 -0.88 1.94 11.32
C SER A 321 -1.40 2.43 12.68
N PHE A 322 -1.85 3.69 12.79
CA PHE A 322 -2.49 4.20 14.01
C PHE A 322 -3.83 3.53 14.29
N CYS A 323 -4.70 3.38 13.28
CA CYS A 323 -5.99 2.70 13.45
C CYS A 323 -5.82 1.23 13.89
N ALA A 324 -4.83 0.51 13.34
CA ALA A 324 -4.51 -0.86 13.73
C ALA A 324 -3.98 -0.92 15.17
N LEU A 325 -3.01 -0.06 15.52
CA LEU A 325 -2.51 0.09 16.88
C LEU A 325 -3.64 0.35 17.88
N ARG A 326 -4.45 1.38 17.63
CA ARG A 326 -5.53 1.80 18.53
C ARG A 326 -6.63 0.74 18.65
N ALA A 327 -6.94 0.04 17.55
CA ALA A 327 -7.87 -1.10 17.58
C ALA A 327 -7.32 -2.27 18.42
N LEU A 328 -6.02 -2.60 18.34
CA LEU A 328 -5.43 -3.64 19.19
C LEU A 328 -5.50 -3.25 20.66
N LEU A 329 -5.07 -2.03 21.00
CA LEU A 329 -5.11 -1.47 22.36
C LEU A 329 -6.54 -1.50 22.95
N ASP A 330 -7.50 -0.88 22.26
CA ASP A 330 -8.88 -0.73 22.75
C ASP A 330 -9.71 -2.02 22.60
N SER A 331 -9.21 -3.03 21.87
CA SER A 331 -9.78 -4.38 21.94
C SER A 331 -9.37 -5.14 23.19
N CYS A 332 -8.28 -4.74 23.87
CA CYS A 332 -7.63 -5.47 24.97
C CYS A 332 -7.42 -4.62 26.23
N SER A 333 -8.29 -3.63 26.45
CA SER A 333 -8.17 -2.65 27.54
C SER A 333 -8.96 -3.01 28.80
N SER A 334 -10.04 -3.78 28.68
CA SER A 334 -10.92 -4.13 29.80
C SER A 334 -10.55 -5.50 30.40
N PRO A 335 -10.62 -5.70 31.73
CA PRO A 335 -10.60 -7.04 32.30
C PRO A 335 -11.73 -7.89 31.70
N GLY A 336 -11.39 -9.01 31.06
CA GLY A 336 -12.33 -9.88 30.34
C GLY A 336 -12.42 -9.67 28.81
N ASP A 337 -11.77 -8.65 28.23
CA ASP A 337 -11.72 -8.46 26.77
C ASP A 337 -11.02 -9.63 26.00
N LEU A 338 -10.26 -10.45 26.73
CA LEU A 338 -9.56 -11.65 26.25
C LEU A 338 -10.13 -12.97 26.83
N SER A 339 -11.09 -12.93 27.77
CA SER A 339 -11.53 -14.14 28.50
C SER A 339 -12.39 -15.09 27.68
N ASN A 340 -12.92 -14.63 26.55
CA ASN A 340 -13.64 -15.43 25.55
C ASN A 340 -12.88 -15.51 24.22
N GLU A 341 -11.65 -14.99 24.16
CA GLU A 341 -10.84 -14.98 22.94
C GLU A 341 -10.14 -16.33 22.75
N ASP A 342 -10.27 -16.92 21.56
CA ASP A 342 -9.67 -18.19 21.17
C ASP A 342 -8.46 -18.02 20.22
N ALA A 343 -8.27 -16.85 19.63
CA ALA A 343 -7.15 -16.52 18.74
C ALA A 343 -6.04 -15.72 19.42
N VAL A 344 -4.95 -15.45 18.68
CA VAL A 344 -4.01 -14.36 19.00
C VAL A 344 -4.38 -13.14 18.15
N ARG A 345 -4.64 -12.00 18.80
CA ARG A 345 -4.79 -10.71 18.09
C ARG A 345 -3.41 -10.10 17.90
N MET A 346 -3.10 -9.60 16.72
CA MET A 346 -1.77 -9.11 16.35
C MET A 346 -1.83 -7.88 15.44
N ILE A 347 -0.87 -6.98 15.58
CA ILE A 347 -0.48 -6.02 14.54
C ILE A 347 0.95 -6.29 14.08
N ALA A 348 1.22 -6.01 12.81
CA ALA A 348 2.56 -6.01 12.23
C ALA A 348 2.76 -4.73 11.41
N LEU A 349 3.54 -3.79 11.95
CA LEU A 349 3.84 -2.50 11.34
C LEU A 349 5.25 -2.59 10.74
N PHE A 350 5.34 -2.54 9.42
CA PHE A 350 6.57 -2.73 8.65
C PHE A 350 7.21 -1.39 8.24
N ASP A 351 8.43 -1.45 7.70
CA ASP A 351 9.18 -0.35 7.09
C ASP A 351 9.60 -0.79 5.68
N ASN A 352 9.92 0.15 4.81
CA ASN A 352 10.36 -0.10 3.43
C ASN A 352 9.29 -0.65 2.49
N GLU A 353 8.00 -0.40 2.76
CA GLU A 353 6.93 -0.74 1.81
C GLU A 353 7.15 -0.05 0.47
N GLU A 354 7.34 1.27 0.54
CA GLU A 354 7.60 2.25 -0.51
C GLU A 354 8.75 1.89 -1.47
N VAL A 355 9.62 0.96 -1.09
CA VAL A 355 10.78 0.50 -1.87
C VAL A 355 10.76 -1.02 -2.12
N GLY A 356 9.61 -1.67 -1.95
CA GLY A 356 9.36 -3.07 -2.32
C GLY A 356 9.36 -4.09 -1.18
N SER A 357 9.44 -3.66 0.09
CA SER A 357 9.48 -4.51 1.30
C SER A 357 10.66 -5.49 1.44
N ASP A 358 11.60 -5.55 0.49
CA ASP A 358 12.79 -6.41 0.51
C ASP A 358 13.90 -5.88 1.44
N SER A 359 13.62 -5.86 2.75
CA SER A 359 14.59 -5.52 3.80
C SER A 359 14.43 -6.42 5.02
N ILE A 360 15.39 -6.41 5.96
CA ILE A 360 15.32 -7.22 7.20
C ILE A 360 14.17 -6.83 8.14
N GLN A 361 13.56 -5.67 7.92
CA GLN A 361 12.45 -5.14 8.70
C GLN A 361 11.15 -4.93 7.89
N GLY A 362 11.19 -5.06 6.57
CA GLY A 362 10.00 -4.96 5.70
C GLY A 362 9.16 -6.23 5.64
N ALA A 363 8.05 -6.17 4.93
CA ALA A 363 7.09 -7.28 4.83
C ALA A 363 7.63 -8.51 4.06
N GLY A 364 8.71 -8.35 3.28
CA GLY A 364 9.43 -9.46 2.66
C GLY A 364 10.28 -10.27 3.65
N ALA A 365 10.63 -9.70 4.81
CA ALA A 365 11.28 -10.46 5.87
C ALA A 365 10.28 -11.37 6.60
N PRO A 366 10.69 -12.59 7.01
CA PRO A 366 9.83 -13.53 7.74
C PRO A 366 9.53 -13.08 9.19
N THR A 367 9.69 -11.81 9.55
CA THR A 367 9.56 -11.24 10.91
C THR A 367 8.23 -11.62 11.58
N MET A 368 7.10 -11.42 10.90
CA MET A 368 5.78 -11.75 11.41
C MET A 368 5.58 -13.28 11.53
N PHE A 369 6.02 -14.06 10.54
CA PHE A 369 5.90 -15.51 10.58
C PHE A 369 6.80 -16.15 11.65
N GLN A 370 8.01 -15.63 11.85
CA GLN A 370 8.89 -16.00 12.96
C GLN A 370 8.22 -15.71 14.31
N ALA A 371 7.55 -14.56 14.46
CA ALA A 371 6.76 -14.27 15.65
C ALA A 371 5.61 -15.28 15.84
N MET A 372 4.79 -15.52 14.82
CA MET A 372 3.70 -16.53 14.88
C MET A 372 4.23 -17.91 15.29
N ARG A 373 5.29 -18.40 14.63
CA ARG A 373 5.92 -19.69 14.94
C ARG A 373 6.48 -19.74 16.37
N ARG A 374 7.13 -18.68 16.84
CA ARG A 374 7.62 -18.58 18.23
C ARG A 374 6.47 -18.57 19.23
N ILE A 375 5.39 -17.85 18.96
CA ILE A 375 4.18 -17.82 19.81
C ILE A 375 3.56 -19.20 19.92
N VAL A 376 3.36 -19.90 18.80
CA VAL A 376 2.88 -21.28 18.78
C VAL A 376 3.81 -22.21 19.56
N SER A 377 5.14 -22.08 19.37
CA SER A 377 6.12 -22.95 20.04
C SER A 377 6.22 -22.71 21.55
N CYS A 378 6.08 -21.47 22.02
CA CYS A 378 6.13 -21.14 23.46
C CYS A 378 4.84 -21.50 24.21
N LEU A 379 3.72 -21.59 23.50
CA LEU A 379 2.41 -21.96 24.05
C LEU A 379 2.06 -23.45 23.85
N ALA A 380 2.89 -24.20 23.12
CA ALA A 380 2.73 -25.63 22.95
C ALA A 380 3.27 -26.40 24.16
N GLY A 381 2.44 -27.26 24.74
CA GLY A 381 2.89 -28.25 25.72
C GLY A 381 3.64 -29.41 25.07
N GLU A 382 3.97 -30.43 25.87
CA GLU A 382 4.78 -31.60 25.46
C GLU A 382 4.22 -32.37 24.25
N ASN A 383 2.92 -32.29 23.99
CA ASN A 383 2.23 -32.97 22.88
C ASN A 383 2.01 -32.04 21.68
N VAL A 384 3.08 -31.77 20.92
CA VAL A 384 2.97 -31.04 19.63
C VAL A 384 2.48 -31.98 18.54
N GLY A 385 1.28 -31.74 18.01
CA GLY A 385 0.79 -32.45 16.83
C GLY A 385 1.55 -32.06 15.54
N GLU A 386 1.64 -32.99 14.59
CA GLU A 386 2.14 -32.72 13.22
C GLU A 386 1.38 -31.52 12.59
N GLY A 387 2.05 -30.68 11.79
CA GLY A 387 1.42 -29.56 11.08
C GLY A 387 0.79 -28.45 11.95
N THR A 388 1.27 -28.24 13.19
CA THR A 388 0.60 -27.32 14.15
C THR A 388 0.71 -25.83 13.78
N VAL A 389 1.86 -25.37 13.27
CA VAL A 389 2.03 -23.96 12.86
C VAL A 389 1.24 -23.69 11.57
N GLU A 390 1.22 -24.69 10.69
CA GLU A 390 0.57 -24.71 9.39
C GLU A 390 -0.96 -24.68 9.55
N ARG A 391 -1.51 -25.44 10.51
CA ARG A 391 -2.92 -25.32 10.93
C ARG A 391 -3.22 -23.92 11.48
N ALA A 392 -2.37 -23.38 12.35
CA ALA A 392 -2.57 -22.04 12.89
C ALA A 392 -2.60 -20.99 11.78
N ILE A 393 -1.72 -21.06 10.77
CA ILE A 393 -1.77 -20.20 9.57
C ILE A 393 -3.10 -20.37 8.82
N ARG A 394 -3.58 -21.60 8.58
CA ARG A 394 -4.84 -21.81 7.83
C ARG A 394 -6.06 -21.28 8.59
N GLN A 395 -6.05 -21.35 9.92
CA GLN A 395 -7.05 -20.73 10.81
C GLN A 395 -6.86 -19.22 10.99
N SER A 396 -5.75 -18.63 10.51
CA SER A 396 -5.48 -17.19 10.60
C SER A 396 -6.19 -16.39 9.52
N PHE A 397 -6.25 -15.07 9.73
CA PHE A 397 -6.70 -14.10 8.75
C PHE A 397 -5.92 -12.79 8.89
N LEU A 398 -5.50 -12.23 7.76
CA LEU A 398 -4.71 -11.01 7.67
C LEU A 398 -5.53 -9.88 7.01
N VAL A 399 -5.62 -8.75 7.70
CA VAL A 399 -6.06 -7.48 7.13
C VAL A 399 -4.80 -6.69 6.76
N SER A 400 -4.54 -6.59 5.46
CA SER A 400 -3.57 -5.65 4.90
C SER A 400 -4.22 -4.27 4.89
N ALA A 401 -3.84 -3.43 5.85
CA ALA A 401 -4.41 -2.13 6.13
C ALA A 401 -3.51 -1.05 5.52
N ASP A 402 -3.92 -0.57 4.36
CA ASP A 402 -3.15 0.33 3.52
C ASP A 402 -4.07 1.23 2.68
N MET A 403 -3.70 2.50 2.54
CA MET A 403 -4.55 3.59 2.09
C MET A 403 -5.15 3.38 0.69
N ALA A 404 -6.27 4.04 0.39
CA ALA A 404 -7.02 3.84 -0.84
C ALA A 404 -7.16 5.14 -1.65
N HIS A 405 -7.14 5.05 -2.98
CA HIS A 405 -7.35 6.20 -3.84
C HIS A 405 -8.83 6.61 -3.84
N GLY A 406 -9.17 7.69 -3.13
CA GLY A 406 -10.48 8.34 -3.25
C GLY A 406 -10.69 8.92 -4.66
N VAL A 407 -11.95 9.01 -5.10
CA VAL A 407 -12.29 9.57 -6.42
C VAL A 407 -11.96 11.05 -6.45
N HIS A 408 -11.00 11.43 -7.30
CA HIS A 408 -10.52 12.80 -7.36
C HIS A 408 -11.47 13.65 -8.22
N PRO A 409 -12.11 14.71 -7.70
CA PRO A 409 -13.18 15.43 -8.40
C PRO A 409 -12.70 16.06 -9.72
N ASN A 410 -11.44 16.50 -9.79
CA ASN A 410 -10.86 17.11 -11.00
C ASN A 410 -10.29 16.07 -11.99
N PHE A 411 -10.26 14.78 -11.64
CA PHE A 411 -9.62 13.69 -12.41
C PHE A 411 -10.43 12.37 -12.33
N MET A 412 -11.77 12.48 -12.39
CA MET A 412 -12.70 11.34 -12.24
C MET A 412 -12.60 10.28 -13.35
N ASP A 413 -11.84 10.59 -14.41
CA ASP A 413 -11.52 9.69 -15.52
C ASP A 413 -10.46 8.63 -15.14
N LYS A 414 -9.69 8.84 -14.06
CA LYS A 414 -8.65 7.90 -13.59
C LYS A 414 -9.20 6.72 -12.79
N HIS A 415 -10.40 6.84 -12.24
CA HIS A 415 -11.11 5.75 -11.58
C HIS A 415 -11.93 4.94 -12.59
N GLU A 416 -12.13 3.65 -12.31
CA GLU A 416 -13.17 2.86 -12.98
C GLU A 416 -14.54 3.44 -12.62
N GLU A 417 -15.53 3.33 -13.52
CA GLU A 417 -16.78 4.07 -13.41
C GLU A 417 -17.62 3.71 -12.18
N ASN A 418 -17.59 2.44 -11.78
CA ASN A 418 -18.40 1.85 -10.72
C ASN A 418 -17.62 1.74 -9.40
N HIS A 419 -16.29 1.68 -9.46
CA HIS A 419 -15.39 1.57 -8.30
C HIS A 419 -14.76 2.93 -7.97
N ARG A 420 -15.59 3.86 -7.46
CA ARG A 420 -15.23 5.25 -7.13
C ARG A 420 -15.36 5.54 -5.63
N PRO A 421 -14.38 5.17 -4.77
CA PRO A 421 -14.46 5.41 -3.34
C PRO A 421 -14.57 6.90 -3.01
N GLN A 422 -15.55 7.27 -2.19
CA GLN A 422 -15.76 8.63 -1.72
C GLN A 422 -15.22 8.78 -0.29
N MET A 423 -14.73 9.96 0.06
CA MET A 423 -14.44 10.29 1.47
C MET A 423 -15.76 10.42 2.27
N GLN A 424 -15.69 10.14 3.56
CA GLN A 424 -16.80 10.04 4.52
C GLN A 424 -17.85 8.96 4.16
N LYS A 425 -17.42 7.88 3.48
CA LYS A 425 -18.28 6.75 3.07
C LYS A 425 -17.75 5.39 3.50
N GLY A 426 -16.71 5.36 4.33
CA GLY A 426 -16.24 4.14 5.00
C GLY A 426 -15.11 3.42 4.28
N LEU A 427 -14.63 2.35 4.92
CA LEU A 427 -13.39 1.69 4.56
C LEU A 427 -13.48 0.99 3.19
N VAL A 428 -12.47 1.21 2.35
CA VAL A 428 -12.43 0.69 0.98
C VAL A 428 -11.82 -0.70 0.96
N ILE A 429 -12.46 -1.68 0.34
CA ILE A 429 -11.91 -3.00 0.05
C ILE A 429 -11.22 -2.95 -1.32
N LYS A 430 -9.93 -3.27 -1.37
CA LYS A 430 -9.08 -3.12 -2.55
C LYS A 430 -9.00 -4.44 -3.31
N HIS A 431 -9.44 -4.46 -4.56
CA HIS A 431 -9.56 -5.65 -5.41
C HIS A 431 -8.70 -5.52 -6.68
N ASN A 432 -7.89 -6.53 -6.98
CA ASN A 432 -7.16 -6.62 -8.26
C ASN A 432 -6.90 -8.09 -8.63
N ALA A 433 -7.43 -8.55 -9.78
CA ALA A 433 -7.31 -9.95 -10.20
C ALA A 433 -5.85 -10.41 -10.39
N ASN A 434 -4.95 -9.50 -10.77
CA ASN A 434 -3.52 -9.77 -10.98
C ASN A 434 -2.71 -9.76 -9.67
N GLN A 435 -3.38 -9.97 -8.52
CA GLN A 435 -2.77 -10.09 -7.19
C GLN A 435 -1.88 -8.90 -6.79
N ARG A 436 -2.24 -7.69 -7.24
CA ARG A 436 -1.70 -6.41 -6.72
C ARG A 436 -2.25 -6.08 -5.32
N TYR A 437 -3.41 -6.66 -5.03
CA TYR A 437 -4.05 -6.79 -3.73
C TYR A 437 -4.39 -8.28 -3.56
N ALA A 438 -4.24 -8.84 -2.36
CA ALA A 438 -4.48 -10.26 -2.07
C ALA A 438 -5.98 -10.59 -1.85
N THR A 439 -6.85 -9.59 -1.96
CA THR A 439 -8.30 -9.74 -1.75
C THR A 439 -8.94 -10.71 -2.73
N SER A 440 -9.54 -11.77 -2.18
CA SER A 440 -10.38 -12.74 -2.87
C SER A 440 -11.86 -12.50 -2.56
N GLY A 441 -12.77 -13.16 -3.31
CA GLY A 441 -14.20 -13.12 -2.98
C GLY A 441 -14.53 -13.66 -1.58
N VAL A 442 -13.77 -14.67 -1.11
CA VAL A 442 -13.90 -15.25 0.23
C VAL A 442 -13.45 -14.27 1.31
N THR A 443 -12.26 -13.68 1.16
CA THR A 443 -11.68 -12.80 2.17
C THR A 443 -12.39 -11.44 2.23
N ALA A 444 -12.86 -10.93 1.08
CA ALA A 444 -13.76 -9.77 1.03
C ALA A 444 -15.12 -10.05 1.70
N PHE A 445 -15.73 -11.22 1.49
CA PHE A 445 -16.99 -11.59 2.13
C PHE A 445 -16.86 -11.63 3.66
N LEU A 446 -15.87 -12.36 4.18
CA LEU A 446 -15.68 -12.51 5.63
C LEU A 446 -15.52 -11.15 6.34
N PHE A 447 -14.71 -10.26 5.78
CA PHE A 447 -14.45 -8.95 6.35
C PHE A 447 -15.65 -7.98 6.20
N LYS A 448 -16.37 -8.02 5.07
CA LYS A 448 -17.61 -7.24 4.89
C LYS A 448 -18.77 -7.74 5.76
N GLU A 449 -18.84 -9.03 6.07
CA GLU A 449 -19.85 -9.57 7.00
C GLU A 449 -19.57 -9.10 8.45
N VAL A 450 -18.31 -8.98 8.87
CA VAL A 450 -17.95 -8.30 10.14
C VAL A 450 -18.41 -6.84 10.12
N ALA A 451 -18.13 -6.07 9.05
CA ALA A 451 -18.56 -4.68 8.96
C ALA A 451 -20.09 -4.55 9.04
N LYS A 452 -20.81 -5.41 8.33
CA LYS A 452 -22.28 -5.51 8.31
C LYS A 452 -22.88 -5.83 9.68
N ILE A 453 -22.30 -6.75 10.44
CA ILE A 453 -22.75 -7.07 11.82
C ILE A 453 -22.65 -5.83 12.73
N HIS A 454 -21.63 -4.99 12.54
CA HIS A 454 -21.41 -3.76 13.31
C HIS A 454 -22.02 -2.50 12.68
N ASN A 455 -22.78 -2.64 11.58
CA ASN A 455 -23.39 -1.54 10.80
C ASN A 455 -22.38 -0.49 10.30
N LEU A 456 -21.14 -0.91 10.01
CA LEU A 456 -20.07 -0.05 9.51
C LEU A 456 -20.07 -0.04 7.97
N PRO A 457 -19.98 1.14 7.31
CA PRO A 457 -19.99 1.21 5.86
C PRO A 457 -18.65 0.78 5.25
N THR A 458 -18.72 0.10 4.10
CA THR A 458 -17.56 -0.30 3.28
C THR A 458 -17.78 0.04 1.82
N GLN A 459 -16.70 0.32 1.10
CA GLN A 459 -16.68 0.63 -0.33
C GLN A 459 -15.83 -0.38 -1.10
N GLU A 460 -15.92 -0.41 -2.43
CA GLU A 460 -15.13 -1.30 -3.29
C GLU A 460 -14.19 -0.47 -4.18
N PHE A 461 -12.96 -0.94 -4.40
CA PHE A 461 -12.01 -0.32 -5.32
C PHE A 461 -11.37 -1.33 -6.28
N VAL A 462 -11.41 -1.03 -7.57
CA VAL A 462 -10.73 -1.72 -8.66
C VAL A 462 -10.17 -0.65 -9.60
N VAL A 463 -8.91 -0.81 -10.05
CA VAL A 463 -8.32 0.07 -11.06
C VAL A 463 -8.92 -0.17 -12.44
N ARG A 464 -8.87 0.83 -13.32
CA ARG A 464 -9.23 0.64 -14.73
C ARG A 464 -8.31 -0.40 -15.38
N ASN A 465 -8.85 -1.22 -16.28
CA ASN A 465 -8.09 -2.27 -16.98
C ASN A 465 -6.95 -1.73 -17.89
N ASP A 466 -6.98 -0.44 -18.24
CA ASP A 466 -5.96 0.25 -19.02
C ASP A 466 -4.91 1.00 -18.17
N MET A 467 -4.94 0.83 -16.83
CA MET A 467 -4.03 1.48 -15.90
C MET A 467 -3.32 0.48 -14.98
N GLY A 468 -2.03 0.72 -14.74
CA GLY A 468 -1.24 -0.01 -13.75
C GLY A 468 -1.65 0.33 -12.31
N CYS A 469 -1.26 -0.52 -11.36
CA CYS A 469 -1.55 -0.36 -9.94
C CYS A 469 -0.29 -0.62 -9.10
N GLY A 470 -0.15 0.10 -7.98
CA GLY A 470 0.78 -0.25 -6.89
C GLY A 470 0.56 -1.69 -6.41
N SER A 471 1.54 -2.23 -5.69
CA SER A 471 1.35 -3.42 -4.86
C SER A 471 1.06 -2.96 -3.43
N THR A 472 0.78 -3.90 -2.54
CA THR A 472 0.85 -3.69 -1.09
C THR A 472 1.70 -4.78 -0.44
N ILE A 473 1.89 -4.68 0.89
CA ILE A 473 2.33 -5.81 1.72
C ILE A 473 1.40 -7.03 1.68
N GLY A 474 0.13 -6.86 1.29
CA GLY A 474 -0.90 -7.91 1.32
C GLY A 474 -0.50 -9.16 0.52
N PRO A 475 -0.24 -9.04 -0.80
CA PRO A 475 0.28 -10.13 -1.63
C PRO A 475 1.59 -10.74 -1.11
N ILE A 476 2.49 -9.92 -0.55
CA ILE A 476 3.81 -10.37 -0.06
C ILE A 476 3.63 -11.31 1.15
N LEU A 477 2.86 -10.86 2.15
CA LEU A 477 2.57 -11.63 3.36
C LEU A 477 1.69 -12.85 3.07
N ALA A 478 0.71 -12.70 2.16
CA ALA A 478 -0.15 -13.80 1.71
C ALA A 478 0.66 -14.92 1.02
N ALA A 479 1.53 -14.57 0.06
CA ALA A 479 2.33 -15.53 -0.68
C ALA A 479 3.43 -16.18 0.17
N GLY A 480 3.98 -15.47 1.16
CA GLY A 480 5.07 -15.97 2.00
C GLY A 480 4.71 -17.19 2.87
N VAL A 481 3.43 -17.38 3.24
CA VAL A 481 2.97 -18.50 4.09
C VAL A 481 1.60 -19.10 3.70
N GLY A 482 0.89 -18.56 2.70
CA GLY A 482 -0.46 -19.00 2.33
C GLY A 482 -1.57 -18.48 3.26
N ILE A 483 -1.35 -17.37 3.97
CA ILE A 483 -2.34 -16.77 4.88
C ILE A 483 -3.46 -16.07 4.11
N ARG A 484 -4.71 -16.31 4.52
CA ARG A 484 -5.90 -15.67 3.94
C ARG A 484 -5.86 -14.17 4.22
N THR A 485 -5.88 -13.36 3.17
CA THR A 485 -5.64 -11.92 3.27
C THR A 485 -6.74 -11.09 2.58
N VAL A 486 -7.07 -9.94 3.15
CA VAL A 486 -7.87 -8.87 2.53
C VAL A 486 -7.06 -7.58 2.56
N ASP A 487 -7.04 -6.83 1.45
CA ASP A 487 -6.51 -5.47 1.41
C ASP A 487 -7.64 -4.46 1.57
N CYS A 488 -7.46 -3.50 2.47
CA CYS A 488 -8.43 -2.44 2.71
C CYS A 488 -7.75 -1.13 3.15
N GLY A 489 -8.39 0.01 2.88
CA GLY A 489 -7.81 1.33 3.11
C GLY A 489 -8.80 2.45 3.37
N ILE A 490 -8.34 3.49 4.06
CA ILE A 490 -9.05 4.76 4.19
C ILE A 490 -8.94 5.51 2.84
N PRO A 491 -10.03 6.06 2.28
CA PRO A 491 -9.97 6.82 1.04
C PRO A 491 -9.28 8.17 1.25
N GLN A 492 -8.23 8.44 0.47
CA GLN A 492 -7.50 9.70 0.46
C GLN A 492 -7.28 10.24 -0.96
N LEU A 493 -6.99 11.54 -1.07
CA LEU A 493 -6.46 12.15 -2.30
C LEU A 493 -4.99 12.57 -2.07
N SER A 494 -4.31 12.95 -3.17
CA SER A 494 -2.91 13.43 -3.14
C SER A 494 -1.92 12.46 -2.47
N MET A 495 -2.17 11.16 -2.62
CA MET A 495 -1.29 10.09 -2.16
C MET A 495 0.16 10.31 -2.61
N HIS A 496 1.13 10.00 -1.73
CA HIS A 496 2.56 10.26 -1.90
C HIS A 496 2.97 11.76 -1.97
N SER A 497 2.06 12.69 -1.65
CA SER A 497 2.40 14.11 -1.46
C SER A 497 3.12 14.34 -0.13
N VAL A 498 3.93 15.40 -0.05
CA VAL A 498 4.43 15.89 1.26
C VAL A 498 3.29 16.28 2.21
N ARG A 499 2.10 16.59 1.66
CA ARG A 499 0.87 16.85 2.40
C ARG A 499 -0.35 16.33 1.64
N GLU A 500 -1.08 15.43 2.29
CA GLU A 500 -2.14 14.58 1.78
C GLU A 500 -3.49 14.95 2.45
N ILE A 501 -4.58 14.32 2.00
CA ILE A 501 -5.94 14.59 2.49
C ILE A 501 -6.79 13.31 2.59
N CYS A 502 -7.40 13.05 3.75
CA CYS A 502 -8.44 12.02 3.92
C CYS A 502 -9.65 12.54 4.71
N GLY A 503 -10.73 11.75 4.74
CA GLY A 503 -11.92 12.02 5.55
C GLY A 503 -11.74 11.61 7.01
N LYS A 504 -12.20 12.44 7.96
CA LYS A 504 -12.14 12.12 9.40
C LYS A 504 -13.12 11.02 9.82
N GLU A 505 -14.32 10.97 9.22
CA GLU A 505 -15.31 9.93 9.50
C GLU A 505 -14.84 8.55 9.01
N ASP A 506 -14.01 8.51 7.96
CA ASP A 506 -13.40 7.26 7.48
C ASP A 506 -12.36 6.71 8.46
N VAL A 507 -11.60 7.57 9.17
CA VAL A 507 -10.66 7.18 10.23
C VAL A 507 -11.39 6.51 11.41
N ASP A 508 -12.45 7.14 11.90
CA ASP A 508 -13.27 6.56 12.96
C ASP A 508 -13.94 5.25 12.51
N THR A 509 -14.33 5.14 11.24
CA THR A 509 -14.86 3.90 10.66
C THR A 509 -13.80 2.80 10.58
N ALA A 510 -12.57 3.12 10.17
CA ALA A 510 -11.46 2.18 10.06
C ALA A 510 -11.10 1.55 11.42
N TYR A 511 -10.90 2.39 12.44
CA TYR A 511 -10.64 1.92 13.81
C TYR A 511 -11.79 1.05 14.35
N LYS A 512 -13.05 1.44 14.13
CA LYS A 512 -14.21 0.65 14.58
C LYS A 512 -14.27 -0.70 13.88
N LEU A 513 -13.97 -0.77 12.58
CA LEU A 513 -13.96 -2.03 11.82
C LEU A 513 -12.79 -2.93 12.23
N PHE A 514 -11.60 -2.37 12.49
CA PHE A 514 -10.45 -3.12 13.00
C PHE A 514 -10.71 -3.67 14.42
N LYS A 515 -11.37 -2.88 15.29
CA LYS A 515 -11.79 -3.30 16.63
C LYS A 515 -12.90 -4.37 16.57
N ALA A 516 -13.83 -4.25 15.63
CA ALA A 516 -14.88 -5.23 15.36
C ALA A 516 -14.32 -6.57 14.82
N PHE A 517 -13.34 -6.51 13.91
CA PHE A 517 -12.61 -7.68 13.41
C PHE A 517 -12.03 -8.48 14.57
N TYR A 518 -11.24 -7.85 15.45
CA TYR A 518 -10.68 -8.51 16.63
C TYR A 518 -11.72 -9.11 17.58
N LYS A 519 -12.92 -8.51 17.71
CA LYS A 519 -13.96 -8.99 18.65
C LYS A 519 -15.01 -9.93 18.03
N THR A 520 -15.00 -10.16 16.72
CA THR A 520 -16.11 -10.89 16.05
C THR A 520 -15.67 -11.90 14.99
N PHE A 521 -14.45 -11.82 14.45
CA PHE A 521 -14.04 -12.64 13.29
C PHE A 521 -14.19 -14.16 13.50
N SER A 522 -13.72 -14.76 14.61
CA SER A 522 -13.90 -16.20 14.90
C SER A 522 -15.37 -16.66 14.86
N SER A 523 -16.34 -15.75 15.06
CA SER A 523 -17.78 -16.08 15.01
C SER A 523 -18.38 -15.98 13.61
N VAL A 524 -17.70 -15.35 12.67
CA VAL A 524 -18.07 -15.25 11.24
C VAL A 524 -17.39 -16.36 10.46
N ASP A 525 -16.09 -16.56 10.68
CA ASP A 525 -15.28 -17.52 9.94
C ASP A 525 -15.75 -18.96 10.14
N ARG A 526 -16.10 -19.35 11.39
CA ARG A 526 -16.69 -20.65 11.73
C ARG A 526 -18.04 -20.95 11.05
N LYS A 527 -18.66 -19.99 10.34
CA LYS A 527 -19.91 -20.18 9.59
C LYS A 527 -19.68 -20.41 8.09
N LEU A 528 -18.45 -20.29 7.60
CA LEU A 528 -18.13 -20.38 6.18
C LEU A 528 -17.25 -21.61 5.89
N SER A 529 -17.81 -22.58 5.17
CA SER A 529 -17.02 -23.65 4.54
C SER A 529 -16.81 -23.31 3.06
N VAL A 530 -15.56 -23.42 2.59
CA VAL A 530 -15.16 -23.08 1.21
C VAL A 530 -14.52 -24.25 0.46
N ASP A 531 -13.79 -25.12 1.17
CA ASP A 531 -13.07 -26.26 0.58
C ASP A 531 -13.96 -27.53 0.53
N GLU A 532 -15.08 -27.57 1.27
CA GLU A 532 -16.04 -28.68 1.26
C GLU A 532 -17.03 -28.59 0.07
N LEU A 533 -16.60 -29.05 -1.09
CA LEU A 533 -17.52 -29.29 -2.21
C LEU A 533 -18.56 -30.35 -1.84
N SER A 534 -19.83 -29.94 -1.73
CA SER A 534 -20.96 -30.87 -1.64
C SER A 534 -21.12 -31.63 -2.96
N LEU A 535 -20.37 -32.73 -3.11
CA LEU A 535 -20.27 -33.60 -4.28
C LEU A 535 -21.63 -33.97 -4.88
N CYS A 536 -22.65 -34.14 -4.04
CA CYS A 536 -24.03 -34.36 -4.45
C CYS A 536 -24.56 -33.29 -5.42
N PHE A 537 -24.29 -31.99 -5.22
CA PHE A 537 -24.92 -30.93 -6.00
C PHE A 537 -24.38 -30.83 -7.43
N TRP A 538 -23.07 -31.05 -7.62
CA TRP A 538 -22.46 -31.13 -8.95
C TRP A 538 -22.83 -32.43 -9.67
N MET A 539 -22.82 -33.58 -8.97
CA MET A 539 -23.27 -34.85 -9.57
C MET A 539 -24.75 -34.78 -9.97
N LEU A 540 -25.65 -34.28 -9.11
CA LEU A 540 -27.08 -34.16 -9.42
C LEU A 540 -27.34 -33.26 -10.64
N LYS A 541 -26.63 -32.13 -10.78
CA LYS A 541 -26.74 -31.28 -11.98
C LYS A 541 -26.15 -31.94 -13.23
N SER A 542 -25.01 -32.63 -13.12
CA SER A 542 -24.42 -33.34 -14.26
C SER A 542 -25.31 -34.49 -14.75
N VAL A 543 -25.89 -35.26 -13.82
CA VAL A 543 -26.86 -36.32 -14.11
C VAL A 543 -28.15 -35.74 -14.70
N HIS A 544 -28.69 -34.65 -14.16
CA HIS A 544 -29.85 -33.97 -14.77
C HIS A 544 -29.54 -33.51 -16.21
N HIS A 545 -28.35 -32.95 -16.48
CA HIS A 545 -27.97 -32.50 -17.82
C HIS A 545 -27.75 -33.66 -18.80
N GLN A 546 -27.31 -34.84 -18.32
CA GLN A 546 -27.27 -36.06 -19.12
C GLN A 546 -28.67 -36.60 -19.42
N ILE A 547 -29.56 -36.69 -18.41
CA ILE A 547 -30.95 -37.13 -18.57
C ILE A 547 -31.71 -36.20 -19.53
N PHE A 548 -31.52 -34.87 -19.41
CA PHE A 548 -32.16 -33.90 -20.29
C PHE A 548 -31.65 -34.01 -21.75
N LYS A 549 -30.39 -34.40 -21.96
CA LYS A 549 -29.87 -34.71 -23.30
C LYS A 549 -30.46 -36.00 -23.87
N ILE A 550 -30.55 -37.08 -23.08
CA ILE A 550 -31.16 -38.35 -23.50
C ILE A 550 -32.62 -38.11 -23.92
N SER A 551 -33.41 -37.46 -23.05
CA SER A 551 -34.81 -37.12 -23.32
C SER A 551 -35.03 -36.19 -24.53
N MET A 552 -34.00 -35.48 -25.00
CA MET A 552 -34.06 -34.66 -26.21
C MET A 552 -33.64 -35.42 -27.47
N MET A 553 -32.90 -36.52 -27.35
CA MET A 553 -32.51 -37.38 -28.48
C MET A 553 -33.60 -38.41 -28.84
N ASP A 554 -34.38 -38.88 -27.85
CA ASP A 554 -35.49 -39.82 -28.07
C ASP A 554 -36.70 -39.22 -28.85
N ASN A 555 -36.70 -37.90 -29.10
CA ASN A 555 -37.77 -37.18 -29.78
C ASN A 555 -37.53 -36.97 -31.30
N LEU A 556 -36.56 -37.68 -31.90
CA LEU A 556 -36.30 -37.65 -33.36
C LEU A 556 -36.80 -38.93 -34.03
N ALA A 557 -37.82 -38.77 -34.89
CA ALA A 557 -38.39 -39.87 -35.67
C ALA A 557 -37.37 -40.48 -36.66
N PRO A 558 -37.43 -41.79 -36.94
CA PRO A 558 -36.44 -42.47 -37.77
C PRO A 558 -36.54 -42.05 -39.25
N ALA A 559 -35.44 -41.51 -39.78
CA ALA A 559 -35.26 -41.33 -41.22
C ALA A 559 -34.96 -42.68 -41.91
N THR A 560 -35.39 -42.82 -43.16
CA THR A 560 -35.18 -44.03 -43.98
C THR A 560 -33.71 -44.25 -44.35
N PRO A 561 -33.24 -45.51 -44.42
CA PRO A 561 -31.86 -45.80 -44.80
C PRO A 561 -31.67 -45.79 -46.32
N ASP A 562 -30.93 -44.80 -46.83
CA ASP A 562 -30.31 -44.89 -48.15
C ASP A 562 -29.07 -45.79 -48.12
N ALA A 563 -28.78 -46.44 -49.25
CA ALA A 563 -27.69 -47.39 -49.42
C ALA A 563 -26.36 -46.72 -49.83
N ASP A 564 -25.28 -47.52 -49.80
CA ASP A 564 -23.93 -47.23 -50.33
C ASP A 564 -23.19 -45.98 -49.81
N SER A 565 -22.36 -46.19 -48.80
CA SER A 565 -20.98 -45.64 -48.80
C SER A 565 -20.09 -46.31 -47.73
N ASN A 566 -19.60 -47.51 -48.06
CA ASN A 566 -18.57 -48.20 -47.27
C ASN A 566 -17.24 -47.42 -47.35
N SER A 567 -16.99 -46.54 -46.37
CA SER A 567 -15.79 -45.69 -46.29
C SER A 567 -14.91 -46.10 -45.12
N THR A 568 -13.99 -47.03 -45.36
CA THR A 568 -12.91 -47.37 -44.43
C THR A 568 -11.95 -46.19 -44.31
N VAL A 569 -12.04 -45.46 -43.20
CA VAL A 569 -11.17 -44.31 -42.90
C VAL A 569 -9.77 -44.80 -42.51
N ASP A 570 -8.77 -44.40 -43.29
CA ASP A 570 -7.36 -44.60 -42.94
C ASP A 570 -6.94 -43.70 -41.76
N ALA A 571 -6.28 -44.31 -40.77
CA ALA A 571 -5.79 -43.66 -39.55
C ALA A 571 -4.26 -43.47 -39.53
N SER A 572 -3.56 -43.73 -40.65
CA SER A 572 -2.10 -43.60 -40.77
C SER A 572 -1.59 -42.15 -40.90
N ARG A 573 -2.49 -41.18 -41.07
CA ARG A 573 -2.19 -39.75 -41.30
C ARG A 573 -2.60 -38.85 -40.12
N PRO A 574 -1.96 -37.68 -39.91
CA PRO A 574 -2.42 -36.66 -38.96
C PRO A 574 -3.81 -36.09 -39.31
N PHE A 575 -4.63 -35.81 -38.29
CA PHE A 575 -5.91 -35.12 -38.45
C PHE A 575 -5.71 -33.64 -38.81
N HIS A 576 -6.56 -33.12 -39.69
CA HIS A 576 -6.48 -31.76 -40.22
C HIS A 576 -7.35 -30.77 -39.42
N SER A 577 -8.19 -31.26 -38.50
CA SER A 577 -8.87 -30.42 -37.49
C SER A 577 -9.30 -31.21 -36.25
N VAL A 578 -9.51 -30.50 -35.14
CA VAL A 578 -10.13 -31.07 -33.92
C VAL A 578 -11.53 -31.63 -34.21
N LYS A 579 -12.28 -31.02 -35.15
CA LYS A 579 -13.63 -31.46 -35.53
C LYS A 579 -13.62 -32.82 -36.26
N GLU A 580 -12.59 -33.08 -37.08
CA GLU A 580 -12.35 -34.39 -37.71
C GLU A 580 -12.04 -35.46 -36.65
N ALA A 581 -11.11 -35.17 -35.72
CA ALA A 581 -10.76 -36.08 -34.64
C ALA A 581 -11.97 -36.41 -33.73
N VAL A 582 -12.75 -35.41 -33.33
CA VAL A 582 -13.95 -35.60 -32.49
C VAL A 582 -15.01 -36.44 -33.23
N ALA A 583 -15.21 -36.25 -34.53
CA ALA A 583 -16.14 -37.07 -35.32
C ALA A 583 -15.69 -38.54 -35.41
N ILE A 584 -14.39 -38.79 -35.57
CA ILE A 584 -13.82 -40.14 -35.69
C ILE A 584 -13.82 -40.88 -34.33
N PHE A 585 -13.41 -40.22 -33.25
CA PHE A 585 -13.36 -40.85 -31.92
C PHE A 585 -14.72 -40.93 -31.23
N GLY A 586 -15.61 -39.94 -31.38
CA GLY A 586 -16.95 -39.96 -30.80
C GLY A 586 -17.77 -41.17 -31.25
N LYS A 587 -17.65 -41.55 -32.53
CA LYS A 587 -18.33 -42.73 -33.10
C LYS A 587 -17.76 -44.07 -32.60
N ARG A 588 -16.53 -44.09 -32.06
CA ARG A 588 -15.90 -45.29 -31.46
C ARG A 588 -16.24 -45.48 -29.98
N ILE A 589 -16.50 -44.40 -29.24
CA ILE A 589 -16.90 -44.48 -27.82
C ILE A 589 -18.33 -45.04 -27.70
N LEU A 590 -19.25 -44.56 -28.53
CA LEU A 590 -20.67 -44.97 -28.53
C LEU A 590 -20.93 -46.43 -28.98
N LEU A 591 -19.92 -47.15 -29.48
CA LEU A 591 -20.05 -48.53 -29.97
C LEU A 591 -19.29 -49.56 -29.11
N ARG A 592 -18.69 -49.16 -27.98
CA ARG A 592 -17.78 -50.04 -27.21
C ARG A 592 -18.36 -50.71 -25.96
N GLU A 593 -19.60 -50.41 -25.59
CA GLU A 593 -20.31 -51.09 -24.48
C GLU A 593 -21.23 -52.23 -24.95
N VAL A 594 -21.32 -52.49 -26.26
CA VAL A 594 -22.14 -53.57 -26.83
C VAL A 594 -21.29 -54.56 -27.64
N GLN A 595 -20.36 -55.26 -26.97
CA GLN A 595 -19.96 -56.66 -27.23
C GLN A 595 -18.70 -57.09 -26.45
N SER A 596 -18.87 -57.92 -25.41
CA SER A 596 -17.92 -59.00 -25.05
C SER A 596 -18.63 -60.02 -24.14
N PRO A 597 -18.41 -61.35 -24.30
CA PRO A 597 -19.20 -62.37 -23.61
C PRO A 597 -18.60 -62.80 -22.25
N LEU A 598 -19.47 -63.19 -21.32
CA LEU A 598 -19.11 -63.93 -20.10
C LEU A 598 -20.03 -65.15 -19.95
N GLN A 599 -19.48 -66.25 -19.41
CA GLN A 599 -20.15 -67.55 -19.28
C GLN A 599 -20.86 -67.69 -17.92
N ALA A 600 -21.97 -68.42 -17.88
CA ALA A 600 -22.58 -68.94 -16.65
C ALA A 600 -21.85 -70.24 -16.20
N PRO A 601 -21.88 -70.65 -14.91
CA PRO A 601 -23.10 -71.04 -14.18
C PRO A 601 -23.14 -70.44 -12.73
N SER A 602 -24.05 -70.74 -11.79
CA SER A 602 -25.16 -71.72 -11.65
C SER A 602 -26.27 -71.14 -10.73
N THR A 603 -27.49 -71.68 -10.76
CA THR A 603 -28.58 -71.38 -9.82
C THR A 603 -28.54 -72.30 -8.57
N PRO A 604 -29.31 -72.01 -7.49
CA PRO A 604 -30.65 -72.61 -7.41
C PRO A 604 -31.77 -71.74 -6.79
N HIS A 605 -32.97 -71.89 -7.38
CA HIS A 605 -34.33 -71.85 -6.82
C HIS A 605 -34.85 -70.77 -5.84
N ILE A 606 -36.08 -70.32 -6.17
CA ILE A 606 -37.08 -69.73 -5.29
C ILE A 606 -38.26 -70.71 -5.19
N GLU A 607 -38.84 -70.91 -4.01
CA GLU A 607 -40.23 -71.36 -3.86
C GLU A 607 -41.00 -70.44 -2.89
N GLN A 608 -41.93 -69.71 -3.51
CA GLN A 608 -43.33 -69.46 -3.15
C GLN A 608 -43.90 -69.97 -1.80
N VAL A 609 -44.61 -69.08 -1.10
CA VAL A 609 -45.97 -69.29 -0.54
C VAL A 609 -46.77 -67.97 -0.71
N THR A 610 -48.10 -68.00 -0.65
CA THR A 610 -49.03 -66.97 -1.18
C THR A 610 -50.08 -66.44 -0.19
N LEU A 611 -50.73 -65.33 -0.60
CA LEU A 611 -52.08 -64.85 -0.25
C LEU A 611 -52.37 -64.07 1.06
N SER A 612 -53.28 -63.11 0.89
CA SER A 612 -53.94 -62.18 1.86
C SER A 612 -55.28 -62.79 2.37
N PRO A 613 -56.21 -62.08 3.07
CA PRO A 613 -56.24 -60.68 3.57
C PRO A 613 -56.84 -60.50 5.01
N SER A 614 -57.08 -59.24 5.43
CA SER A 614 -58.28 -58.73 6.18
C SER A 614 -58.02 -57.83 7.41
N LEU A 615 -59.06 -57.08 7.81
CA LEU A 615 -59.17 -56.18 8.97
C LEU A 615 -59.23 -56.98 10.31
N GLU A 616 -59.25 -56.45 11.54
CA GLU A 616 -59.96 -55.27 12.08
C GLU A 616 -59.58 -54.95 13.55
N LEU A 617 -60.25 -53.95 14.15
CA LEU A 617 -60.43 -53.66 15.60
C LEU A 617 -59.37 -52.83 16.38
N THR A 618 -59.81 -52.37 17.56
CA THR A 618 -59.46 -51.09 18.23
C THR A 618 -59.13 -51.26 19.74
N PRO A 619 -58.63 -50.21 20.47
CA PRO A 619 -57.88 -50.39 21.72
C PRO A 619 -58.66 -50.15 23.03
N ASN A 620 -58.01 -50.46 24.16
CA ASN A 620 -58.30 -49.97 25.52
C ASN A 620 -57.01 -49.32 26.08
N SER A 621 -56.98 -48.17 26.76
CA SER A 621 -57.80 -47.64 27.88
C SER A 621 -57.45 -48.31 29.23
N GLU A 622 -57.30 -47.61 30.37
CA GLU A 622 -57.47 -46.19 30.75
C GLU A 622 -56.16 -45.64 31.43
N LYS A 623 -56.04 -44.57 32.26
CA LYS A 623 -56.93 -43.53 32.85
C LYS A 623 -56.13 -42.31 33.34
N SER A 624 -56.77 -41.17 33.58
CA SER A 624 -56.30 -40.05 34.43
C SER A 624 -57.50 -39.27 35.03
N HIS A 625 -57.28 -38.33 35.97
CA HIS A 625 -58.30 -37.43 36.56
C HIS A 625 -57.69 -36.00 36.63
N GLY A 626 -58.43 -34.90 36.56
CA GLY A 626 -59.87 -34.67 36.33
C GLY A 626 -60.29 -33.24 36.76
N VAL A 627 -61.54 -32.81 36.46
CA VAL A 627 -62.19 -31.53 36.87
C VAL A 627 -61.69 -30.26 36.12
N SER A 628 -62.52 -29.38 35.50
CA SER A 628 -63.96 -29.41 35.15
C SER A 628 -64.37 -28.27 34.18
N LEU A 629 -65.36 -28.53 33.29
CA LEU A 629 -66.44 -27.62 32.80
C LEU A 629 -66.06 -26.27 32.09
N GLN A 630 -66.88 -25.55 31.31
CA GLN A 630 -67.94 -25.77 30.28
C GLN A 630 -68.35 -24.35 29.78
N ILE A 631 -68.92 -24.05 28.59
CA ILE A 631 -69.19 -24.72 27.31
C ILE A 631 -69.48 -23.63 26.24
N GLY A 632 -69.51 -23.93 24.92
CA GLY A 632 -70.24 -23.10 23.93
C GLY A 632 -69.55 -22.80 22.59
N THR A 633 -70.14 -23.30 21.51
CA THR A 633 -69.94 -22.96 20.07
C THR A 633 -71.34 -22.83 19.43
N PRO A 634 -71.53 -22.48 18.13
CA PRO A 634 -70.58 -22.07 17.07
C PRO A 634 -71.00 -20.75 16.37
N ASP A 635 -70.24 -20.28 15.37
CA ASP A 635 -70.65 -20.33 13.94
C ASP A 635 -69.68 -19.59 12.99
N SER A 636 -69.70 -20.01 11.73
CA SER A 636 -68.85 -19.53 10.63
C SER A 636 -69.59 -18.58 9.68
N TYR A 637 -68.87 -17.74 8.92
CA TYR A 637 -68.86 -17.74 7.44
C TYR A 637 -67.83 -16.72 6.89
N GLU A 638 -67.72 -16.60 5.55
CA GLU A 638 -66.45 -16.34 4.85
C GLU A 638 -66.51 -15.21 3.78
N PHE A 639 -65.33 -14.74 3.33
CA PHE A 639 -65.05 -13.89 2.14
C PHE A 639 -65.74 -12.51 1.98
N THR A 640 -64.99 -11.41 1.78
CA THR A 640 -64.56 -10.92 0.43
C THR A 640 -63.49 -9.80 0.52
N GLN A 641 -63.09 -9.17 -0.60
CA GLN A 641 -61.83 -8.41 -0.76
C GLN A 641 -61.99 -6.89 -1.00
N ASN A 642 -61.04 -6.10 -0.46
CA ASN A 642 -60.49 -4.82 -1.02
C ASN A 642 -61.44 -3.60 -1.21
N PRO A 643 -60.93 -2.41 -1.60
CA PRO A 643 -59.90 -1.56 -0.96
C PRO A 643 -60.45 -0.14 -0.63
N TYR A 644 -59.70 0.76 0.04
CA TYR A 644 -59.71 2.24 -0.24
C TYR A 644 -58.71 3.05 0.64
N LYS A 645 -58.47 4.30 0.22
CA LYS A 645 -57.72 5.44 0.82
C LYS A 645 -58.43 6.74 0.37
N PRO A 646 -58.12 7.97 0.84
CA PRO A 646 -57.60 8.42 2.15
C PRO A 646 -58.38 9.63 2.72
N GLN A 647 -58.02 10.09 3.93
CA GLN A 647 -58.24 11.48 4.43
C GLN A 647 -56.98 11.86 5.23
N SER A 648 -56.27 13.00 5.05
CA SER A 648 -56.58 14.42 4.78
C SER A 648 -56.74 15.26 6.06
N ASN A 649 -55.74 16.08 6.35
CA ASN A 649 -55.89 17.31 7.15
C ASN A 649 -54.79 18.30 6.71
N ALA A 650 -55.11 19.58 6.68
CA ALA A 650 -54.22 20.63 6.19
C ALA A 650 -54.23 21.87 7.09
N SER A 651 -53.12 22.58 7.10
CA SER A 651 -53.03 24.00 7.47
C SER A 651 -51.98 24.65 6.58
N SER A 652 -52.08 25.95 6.36
CA SER A 652 -51.61 26.59 5.13
C SER A 652 -50.93 27.93 5.36
N GLU A 653 -49.89 28.21 4.58
CA GLU A 653 -49.64 29.56 4.05
C GLU A 653 -48.89 29.46 2.72
N ALA A 654 -49.20 30.37 1.79
CA ALA A 654 -48.49 30.60 0.52
C ALA A 654 -47.71 31.94 0.64
N VAL A 655 -46.89 32.44 -0.28
CA VAL A 655 -46.87 32.56 -1.76
C VAL A 655 -45.35 32.68 -2.13
N ASP A 656 -44.79 32.30 -3.28
CA ASP A 656 -45.09 32.70 -4.67
C ASP A 656 -44.50 31.74 -5.73
N SER A 657 -44.80 31.95 -7.02
CA SER A 657 -44.55 30.99 -8.10
C SER A 657 -44.10 31.60 -9.45
N SER A 658 -43.01 31.05 -10.01
CA SER A 658 -42.76 30.94 -11.47
C SER A 658 -41.77 29.77 -11.67
N VAL A 659 -42.08 28.63 -12.31
CA VAL A 659 -42.79 28.32 -13.57
C VAL A 659 -41.95 28.64 -14.82
N TYR A 660 -41.25 27.63 -15.35
CA TYR A 660 -41.56 27.07 -16.67
C TYR A 660 -40.99 25.64 -16.85
N GLU A 661 -41.63 24.84 -17.72
CA GLU A 661 -41.33 23.42 -17.96
C GLU A 661 -40.49 23.14 -19.24
N PRO A 662 -39.90 21.93 -19.40
CA PRO A 662 -38.92 21.63 -20.44
C PRO A 662 -39.52 21.16 -21.79
N THR A 663 -38.81 21.42 -22.89
CA THR A 663 -39.08 20.91 -24.25
C THR A 663 -37.72 20.60 -24.96
N PRO A 664 -37.63 20.00 -26.18
CA PRO A 664 -37.01 18.67 -26.29
C PRO A 664 -35.71 18.61 -27.12
N SER A 665 -35.00 17.49 -27.06
CA SER A 665 -33.80 17.20 -27.86
C SER A 665 -34.13 16.82 -29.32
N PRO A 666 -33.41 17.35 -30.33
CA PRO A 666 -33.53 16.94 -31.74
C PRO A 666 -32.57 15.79 -32.13
N GLU A 667 -32.87 15.11 -33.22
CA GLU A 667 -32.10 13.95 -33.73
C GLU A 667 -31.00 14.30 -34.75
N ILE A 668 -29.87 13.59 -34.62
CA ILE A 668 -29.00 12.98 -35.66
C ILE A 668 -28.64 13.82 -36.91
N PRO A 669 -27.33 13.93 -37.24
CA PRO A 669 -26.89 13.24 -38.46
C PRO A 669 -25.70 12.27 -38.22
N LYS A 670 -25.75 11.10 -38.86
CA LYS A 670 -24.60 10.20 -38.98
C LYS A 670 -23.55 10.83 -39.89
N ASN A 671 -22.27 10.62 -39.63
CA ASN A 671 -21.23 10.81 -40.64
C ASN A 671 -20.11 9.78 -40.48
N GLU A 672 -19.66 9.21 -41.59
CA GLU A 672 -18.55 8.26 -41.64
C GLU A 672 -17.25 9.03 -41.93
N ASN A 673 -16.11 8.64 -41.36
CA ASN A 673 -14.86 8.36 -42.11
C ASN A 673 -13.63 8.09 -41.20
N LYS A 674 -12.81 7.13 -41.64
CA LYS A 674 -11.33 7.08 -41.57
C LYS A 674 -10.63 7.18 -40.20
N PHE A 675 -10.21 6.01 -39.72
CA PHE A 675 -9.00 5.83 -38.90
C PHE A 675 -7.75 6.44 -39.56
N TYR A 676 -6.92 7.13 -38.78
CA TYR A 676 -5.45 7.13 -38.88
C TYR A 676 -4.84 7.34 -37.47
N PRO A 677 -3.67 6.74 -37.14
CA PRO A 677 -3.14 6.73 -35.78
C PRO A 677 -2.20 7.92 -35.48
N CYS A 678 -2.14 8.36 -34.23
CA CYS A 678 -1.14 9.33 -33.74
C CYS A 678 -0.11 8.69 -32.80
N SER A 679 1.14 8.66 -33.27
CA SER A 679 2.40 8.82 -32.51
C SER A 679 2.46 8.49 -31.01
N ASN A 680 3.19 7.42 -30.68
CA ASN A 680 4.13 7.42 -29.54
C ASN A 680 5.28 8.42 -29.84
N SER A 681 6.14 8.88 -28.93
CA SER A 681 6.78 8.26 -27.75
C SER A 681 7.44 9.42 -26.90
N PRO A 682 8.30 9.22 -25.88
CA PRO A 682 8.90 7.99 -25.34
C PRO A 682 8.72 7.76 -23.82
N TRP A 683 9.13 6.57 -23.38
CA TRP A 683 9.52 6.27 -22.00
C TRP A 683 10.89 5.60 -21.99
N ASP A 684 11.69 5.89 -20.97
CA ASP A 684 13.11 5.52 -20.90
C ASP A 684 13.37 4.03 -20.65
N LYS A 685 14.54 3.57 -21.11
CA LYS A 685 15.18 2.34 -20.64
C LYS A 685 16.20 2.67 -19.55
N SER A 686 16.04 2.10 -18.36
CA SER A 686 17.14 1.93 -17.39
C SER A 686 17.42 0.43 -17.22
N ILE A 687 18.45 -0.05 -17.92
CA ILE A 687 18.98 -1.41 -17.77
C ILE A 687 20.48 -1.31 -17.57
N SER A 688 20.97 -1.76 -16.41
CA SER A 688 22.39 -2.01 -16.13
C SER A 688 22.58 -2.69 -14.78
N PRO A 689 23.63 -3.50 -14.57
CA PRO A 689 24.25 -4.41 -15.55
C PRO A 689 24.53 -5.81 -14.95
N SER A 690 24.54 -6.84 -15.80
CA SER A 690 25.14 -8.13 -15.44
C SER A 690 26.66 -8.12 -15.66
N PRO A 691 27.47 -8.66 -14.73
CA PRO A 691 28.91 -8.85 -14.96
C PRO A 691 29.18 -10.05 -15.89
N SER A 692 30.34 -10.04 -16.53
CA SER A 692 30.71 -10.94 -17.64
C SER A 692 31.07 -12.37 -17.22
N THR A 693 30.94 -13.29 -18.17
CA THR A 693 31.39 -14.68 -18.07
C THR A 693 32.91 -14.82 -17.92
N SER A 694 33.33 -15.86 -17.18
CA SER A 694 34.60 -16.56 -17.42
C SER A 694 34.39 -18.05 -17.20
N SER A 695 34.64 -18.86 -18.22
CA SER A 695 34.50 -20.31 -18.19
C SER A 695 35.79 -20.98 -17.74
N LYS A 696 35.70 -22.02 -16.90
CA LYS A 696 36.77 -23.01 -16.70
C LYS A 696 36.27 -24.35 -16.16
N GLU A 697 36.64 -25.39 -16.91
CA GLU A 697 36.99 -26.78 -16.56
C GLU A 697 36.24 -27.53 -15.42
N ILE A 698 35.84 -28.77 -15.72
CA ILE A 698 35.18 -29.72 -14.81
C ILE A 698 36.18 -30.83 -14.47
N GLU A 699 36.31 -31.17 -13.18
CA GLU A 699 37.03 -32.37 -12.71
C GLU A 699 36.09 -33.37 -11.98
N PRO A 700 36.48 -34.65 -11.85
CA PRO A 700 35.53 -35.76 -11.72
C PRO A 700 35.09 -36.12 -10.28
N ILE A 701 33.97 -36.82 -10.21
CA ILE A 701 33.32 -37.31 -8.98
C ILE A 701 34.05 -38.55 -8.44
N PRO A 702 34.39 -38.64 -7.13
CA PRO A 702 34.99 -39.83 -6.53
C PRO A 702 33.96 -40.95 -6.27
N SER A 703 34.41 -42.20 -6.43
CA SER A 703 33.63 -43.41 -6.17
C SER A 703 33.52 -43.76 -4.68
N PHE A 704 32.34 -44.17 -4.22
CA PHE A 704 32.14 -44.73 -2.87
C PHE A 704 32.22 -46.27 -2.85
N GLU A 705 32.99 -46.80 -1.91
CA GLU A 705 33.09 -48.24 -1.63
C GLU A 705 32.05 -48.73 -0.60
N LYS A 706 31.87 -50.05 -0.49
CA LYS A 706 30.92 -50.69 0.43
C LYS A 706 31.54 -51.08 1.78
N PRO A 707 30.86 -50.80 2.91
CA PRO A 707 30.97 -51.58 4.15
C PRO A 707 30.16 -52.89 4.08
N THR A 708 30.36 -53.78 5.06
CA THR A 708 29.88 -55.18 5.04
C THR A 708 29.06 -55.61 6.27
N ASN A 709 28.42 -56.77 6.12
CA ASN A 709 27.86 -57.68 7.14
C ASN A 709 26.58 -57.32 7.94
N GLU A 710 25.51 -58.02 7.54
CA GLU A 710 24.66 -58.89 8.39
C GLU A 710 24.12 -58.40 9.74
N LYS A 711 22.78 -58.25 9.80
CA LYS A 711 21.91 -59.29 10.42
C LYS A 711 20.41 -59.08 10.17
N GLN A 712 19.65 -60.19 10.28
CA GLN A 712 18.19 -60.26 10.48
C GLN A 712 17.31 -59.56 9.43
N GLY A 713 17.26 -60.13 8.22
CA GLY A 713 16.16 -59.85 7.28
C GLY A 713 14.82 -60.40 7.80
N LYS A 714 13.84 -59.51 8.05
CA LYS A 714 12.42 -59.90 8.11
C LYS A 714 11.94 -60.29 6.70
N ILE A 715 10.97 -61.19 6.62
CA ILE A 715 10.32 -61.57 5.35
C ILE A 715 9.47 -60.39 4.87
N VAL A 716 9.96 -59.65 3.87
CA VAL A 716 9.18 -58.67 3.12
C VAL A 716 8.13 -59.42 2.29
N HIS A 717 6.87 -59.00 2.34
CA HIS A 717 5.81 -59.63 1.56
C HIS A 717 5.93 -59.27 0.08
N GLY A 718 5.60 -60.20 -0.82
CA GLY A 718 5.77 -60.03 -2.26
C GLY A 718 5.02 -58.84 -2.88
N ASN A 719 4.01 -58.31 -2.20
CA ASN A 719 3.24 -57.15 -2.64
C ASN A 719 4.05 -55.85 -2.62
N ASP A 720 4.95 -55.66 -1.65
CA ASP A 720 5.71 -54.41 -1.50
C ASP A 720 6.64 -54.18 -2.69
N LEU A 721 7.31 -55.25 -3.15
CA LEU A 721 8.17 -55.24 -4.34
C LEU A 721 7.38 -54.93 -5.62
N VAL A 722 6.16 -55.45 -5.75
CA VAL A 722 5.29 -55.15 -6.91
C VAL A 722 4.87 -53.69 -6.89
N MET A 723 4.46 -53.16 -5.73
CA MET A 723 4.03 -51.77 -5.58
C MET A 723 5.19 -50.79 -5.83
N MET A 724 6.38 -51.09 -5.32
CA MET A 724 7.59 -50.30 -5.54
C MET A 724 8.00 -50.28 -7.03
N LEU A 725 7.85 -51.40 -7.74
CA LEU A 725 8.15 -51.49 -9.18
C LEU A 725 7.08 -50.79 -10.05
N MET A 726 5.82 -50.73 -9.60
CA MET A 726 4.79 -49.88 -10.22
C MET A 726 5.09 -48.38 -10.03
N ILE A 727 5.52 -47.97 -8.83
CA ILE A 727 5.90 -46.58 -8.54
C ILE A 727 7.10 -46.14 -9.39
N LEU A 728 8.13 -46.99 -9.52
CA LEU A 728 9.29 -46.70 -10.38
C LEU A 728 8.88 -46.50 -11.85
N LYS A 729 8.05 -47.39 -12.41
CA LYS A 729 7.55 -47.24 -13.79
C LYS A 729 6.70 -45.98 -14.01
N ARG A 730 5.95 -45.57 -12.98
CA ARG A 730 5.20 -44.30 -13.02
C ARG A 730 6.15 -43.10 -13.06
N LEU A 731 7.16 -43.08 -12.19
CA LEU A 731 8.17 -42.01 -12.15
C LEU A 731 9.01 -41.96 -13.44
N GLU A 732 9.33 -43.10 -14.05
CA GLU A 732 9.97 -43.17 -15.38
C GLU A 732 9.11 -42.53 -16.47
N SER A 733 7.78 -42.74 -16.43
CA SER A 733 6.83 -42.13 -17.37
C SER A 733 6.72 -40.61 -17.16
N GLU A 734 6.51 -40.17 -15.92
CA GLU A 734 6.39 -38.74 -15.56
C GLU A 734 7.68 -37.97 -15.89
N LEU A 735 8.85 -38.58 -15.66
CA LEU A 735 10.16 -38.03 -16.06
C LEU A 735 10.33 -37.94 -17.58
N GLN A 736 9.78 -38.89 -18.35
CA GLN A 736 9.87 -38.87 -19.81
C GLN A 736 8.93 -37.84 -20.44
N GLU A 737 7.72 -37.68 -19.88
CA GLU A 737 6.76 -36.63 -20.24
C GLU A 737 7.35 -35.22 -19.96
N THR A 738 7.91 -35.02 -18.76
CA THR A 738 8.63 -33.78 -18.38
C THR A 738 9.76 -33.44 -19.38
N LYS A 739 10.54 -34.45 -19.82
CA LYS A 739 11.60 -34.23 -20.84
C LYS A 739 11.04 -33.79 -22.19
N THR A 740 9.86 -34.27 -22.60
CA THR A 740 9.22 -33.83 -23.84
C THR A 740 8.66 -32.41 -23.75
N GLU A 741 8.10 -32.02 -22.60
CA GLU A 741 7.66 -30.65 -22.36
C GLU A 741 8.84 -29.66 -22.35
N VAL A 742 9.94 -29.96 -21.65
CA VAL A 742 11.16 -29.12 -21.63
C VAL A 742 11.76 -28.96 -23.04
N LYS A 743 11.63 -29.96 -23.92
CA LYS A 743 12.06 -29.84 -25.32
C LYS A 743 11.17 -28.87 -26.10
N LEU A 744 9.85 -28.98 -25.98
CA LEU A 744 8.88 -28.07 -26.61
C LEU A 744 9.01 -26.62 -26.11
N LEU A 745 9.32 -26.43 -24.82
CA LEU A 745 9.58 -25.11 -24.25
C LEU A 745 10.83 -24.45 -24.85
N LYS A 746 11.92 -25.20 -25.06
CA LYS A 746 13.13 -24.68 -25.73
C LYS A 746 12.92 -24.38 -27.22
N GLU A 747 12.09 -25.16 -27.89
CA GLU A 747 11.71 -24.88 -29.28
C GLU A 747 10.94 -23.54 -29.35
N ARG A 748 9.94 -23.35 -28.49
CA ARG A 748 9.20 -22.08 -28.37
C ARG A 748 10.06 -20.90 -27.92
N GLU A 749 11.02 -21.11 -27.02
CA GLU A 749 12.00 -20.10 -26.60
C GLU A 749 12.76 -19.55 -27.82
N SER A 750 13.29 -20.44 -28.67
CA SER A 750 13.99 -20.04 -29.90
C SER A 750 13.09 -19.33 -30.92
N GLU A 751 11.82 -19.72 -31.05
CA GLU A 751 10.85 -19.00 -31.88
C GLU A 751 10.60 -17.57 -31.36
N THR A 752 10.49 -17.40 -30.04
CA THR A 752 10.30 -16.07 -29.43
C THR A 752 11.54 -15.18 -29.55
N GLU A 753 12.76 -15.73 -29.48
CA GLU A 753 13.99 -14.98 -29.69
C GLU A 753 14.08 -14.44 -31.13
N VAL A 754 13.78 -15.28 -32.13
CA VAL A 754 13.72 -14.87 -33.54
C VAL A 754 12.65 -13.81 -33.79
N ALA A 755 11.47 -13.95 -33.17
CA ALA A 755 10.41 -12.94 -33.25
C ALA A 755 10.83 -11.60 -32.62
N LEU A 756 11.50 -11.62 -31.47
CA LEU A 756 12.01 -10.43 -30.78
C LEU A 756 13.10 -9.71 -31.59
N ALA A 757 14.01 -10.46 -32.22
CA ALA A 757 15.03 -9.94 -33.11
C ALA A 757 14.41 -9.23 -34.34
N SER A 758 13.40 -9.85 -34.95
CA SER A 758 12.64 -9.26 -36.07
C SER A 758 11.92 -7.96 -35.66
N LEU A 759 11.27 -7.95 -34.50
CA LEU A 759 10.57 -6.77 -33.98
C LEU A 759 11.54 -5.60 -33.70
N ASN A 760 12.71 -5.88 -33.11
CA ASN A 760 13.76 -4.88 -32.91
C ASN A 760 14.27 -4.30 -34.25
N ALA A 761 14.45 -5.14 -35.28
CA ALA A 761 14.88 -4.67 -36.60
C ALA A 761 13.85 -3.72 -37.25
N GLU A 762 12.55 -4.04 -37.18
CA GLU A 762 11.49 -3.15 -37.69
C GLU A 762 11.36 -1.87 -36.85
N LEU A 763 11.59 -1.93 -35.53
CA LEU A 763 11.64 -0.76 -34.65
C LEU A 763 12.78 0.19 -35.03
N HIS A 764 14.02 -0.29 -35.17
CA HIS A 764 15.16 0.54 -35.61
C HIS A 764 14.94 1.15 -37.00
N LYS A 765 14.38 0.37 -37.92
CA LYS A 765 13.99 0.81 -39.28
C LYS A 765 12.92 1.90 -39.24
N ASN A 766 11.98 1.86 -38.31
CA ASN A 766 10.96 2.90 -38.12
C ASN A 766 11.52 4.15 -37.42
N MET A 767 12.36 4.01 -36.39
CA MET A 767 13.06 5.17 -35.79
C MET A 767 13.93 5.90 -36.83
N SER A 768 14.59 5.17 -37.75
CA SER A 768 15.34 5.79 -38.85
C SER A 768 14.46 6.56 -39.84
N LYS A 769 13.18 6.16 -40.05
CA LYS A 769 12.23 6.94 -40.84
C LYS A 769 11.80 8.22 -40.10
N ILE A 770 11.52 8.12 -38.80
CA ILE A 770 11.12 9.24 -37.95
C ILE A 770 12.22 10.31 -37.92
N ALA A 771 13.46 9.94 -37.59
CA ALA A 771 14.58 10.87 -37.57
C ALA A 771 14.84 11.57 -38.93
N LYS A 772 14.54 10.90 -40.06
CA LYS A 772 14.61 11.50 -41.40
C LYS A 772 13.46 12.47 -41.68
N ALA A 773 12.26 12.19 -41.16
CA ALA A 773 11.12 13.09 -41.26
C ALA A 773 11.32 14.34 -40.38
N GLU A 774 11.79 14.17 -39.15
CA GLU A 774 12.14 15.26 -38.22
C GLU A 774 13.22 16.17 -38.79
N ALA A 775 14.31 15.59 -39.34
CA ALA A 775 15.36 16.37 -40.00
C ALA A 775 14.84 17.15 -41.24
N ALA A 776 13.92 16.56 -42.01
CA ALA A 776 13.30 17.24 -43.15
C ALA A 776 12.38 18.39 -42.72
N GLU A 777 11.60 18.22 -41.64
CA GLU A 777 10.70 19.26 -41.14
C GLU A 777 11.47 20.39 -40.44
N ALA A 778 12.53 20.06 -39.69
CA ALA A 778 13.48 21.04 -39.17
C ALA A 778 14.14 21.85 -40.29
N GLY A 779 14.49 21.22 -41.42
CA GLY A 779 14.98 21.89 -42.62
C GLY A 779 13.98 22.89 -43.21
N LYS A 780 12.69 22.53 -43.27
CA LYS A 780 11.62 23.47 -43.71
C LYS A 780 11.43 24.61 -42.72
N ALA A 781 11.48 24.34 -41.41
CA ALA A 781 11.36 25.36 -40.38
C ALA A 781 12.52 26.37 -40.44
N ALA A 782 13.75 25.90 -40.67
CA ALA A 782 14.93 26.75 -40.90
C ALA A 782 14.78 27.60 -42.17
N ALA A 783 14.34 27.01 -43.30
CA ALA A 783 14.10 27.77 -44.53
C ALA A 783 13.00 28.83 -44.38
N LYS A 784 11.89 28.50 -43.67
CA LYS A 784 10.78 29.42 -43.41
C LYS A 784 11.18 30.57 -42.48
N SER A 785 12.04 30.32 -41.50
CA SER A 785 12.56 31.38 -40.61
C SER A 785 13.60 32.27 -41.31
N LEU A 786 14.42 31.74 -42.22
CA LEU A 786 15.27 32.56 -43.10
C LEU A 786 14.44 33.52 -43.96
N ALA A 787 13.36 33.02 -44.59
CA ALA A 787 12.49 33.84 -45.43
C ALA A 787 11.85 35.02 -44.67
N VAL A 788 11.39 34.78 -43.44
CA VAL A 788 10.82 35.83 -42.57
C VAL A 788 11.87 36.87 -42.16
N VAL A 789 13.14 36.47 -41.99
CA VAL A 789 14.25 37.41 -41.71
C VAL A 789 14.59 38.24 -42.96
N GLU A 790 14.53 37.66 -44.17
CA GLU A 790 14.69 38.44 -45.40
C GLU A 790 13.55 39.44 -45.64
N GLU A 791 12.30 39.08 -45.35
CA GLU A 791 11.16 40.01 -45.44
C GLU A 791 11.26 41.14 -44.40
N GLY A 792 11.58 40.82 -43.15
CA GLY A 792 11.79 41.83 -42.09
C GLY A 792 12.90 42.83 -42.42
N ASN A 793 14.00 42.37 -43.00
CA ASN A 793 15.09 43.24 -43.44
C ASN A 793 14.69 44.17 -44.61
N ARG A 794 13.73 43.77 -45.46
CA ARG A 794 13.19 44.65 -46.52
C ARG A 794 12.27 45.73 -45.97
N GLU A 795 11.42 45.40 -44.99
CA GLU A 795 10.60 46.41 -44.31
C GLU A 795 11.44 47.45 -43.54
N ILE A 796 12.51 47.03 -42.87
CA ILE A 796 13.42 47.93 -42.17
C ILE A 796 14.11 48.87 -43.17
N GLY A 797 14.60 48.34 -44.29
CA GLY A 797 15.23 49.13 -45.35
C GLY A 797 14.33 50.24 -45.92
N MET A 798 13.03 49.99 -46.07
CA MET A 798 12.08 51.02 -46.52
C MET A 798 11.82 52.11 -45.47
N LYS A 799 11.75 51.75 -44.18
CA LYS A 799 11.54 52.71 -43.08
C LYS A 799 12.75 53.63 -42.86
N ASP A 800 13.97 53.14 -43.12
CA ASP A 800 15.19 53.95 -43.08
C ASP A 800 15.25 55.01 -44.20
N GLU A 801 14.64 54.78 -45.37
CA GLU A 801 14.54 55.79 -46.43
C GLU A 801 13.50 56.89 -46.12
N GLU A 802 12.34 56.54 -45.54
CA GLU A 802 11.37 57.55 -45.10
C GLU A 802 11.91 58.40 -43.95
N THR A 803 12.58 57.78 -42.97
CA THR A 803 13.14 58.49 -41.82
C THR A 803 14.23 59.49 -42.26
N LYS A 804 15.08 59.12 -43.22
CA LYS A 804 16.10 60.02 -43.80
C LYS A 804 15.48 61.17 -44.60
N LYS A 805 14.34 60.98 -45.28
CA LYS A 805 13.61 62.09 -45.92
C LYS A 805 13.05 63.08 -44.89
N PHE A 806 12.60 62.58 -43.74
CA PHE A 806 12.07 63.44 -42.67
C PHE A 806 13.19 64.26 -41.98
N GLU A 807 14.33 63.65 -41.65
CA GLU A 807 15.47 64.39 -41.06
C GLU A 807 16.05 65.48 -41.98
N VAL A 808 16.00 65.29 -43.31
CA VAL A 808 16.45 66.29 -44.29
C VAL A 808 15.46 67.45 -44.41
N MET A 809 14.16 67.24 -44.19
CA MET A 809 13.16 68.33 -44.16
C MET A 809 13.22 69.16 -42.88
N VAL A 810 13.57 68.58 -41.73
CA VAL A 810 13.59 69.29 -40.43
C VAL A 810 14.85 70.17 -40.25
N LYS A 811 15.89 70.00 -41.08
CA LYS A 811 17.15 70.76 -40.99
C LYS A 811 17.19 72.11 -41.75
N ASN A 812 16.04 72.63 -42.22
CA ASN A 812 15.97 73.88 -43.01
C ASN A 812 14.81 74.81 -42.61
N VAL A 813 14.55 75.01 -41.31
CA VAL A 813 13.75 76.14 -40.80
C VAL A 813 14.36 76.69 -39.51
N ASP A 814 15.34 77.60 -39.62
CA ASP A 814 15.85 78.34 -38.46
C ASP A 814 14.78 79.30 -37.92
N SER A 815 14.53 79.23 -36.60
CA SER A 815 13.66 80.16 -35.88
C SER A 815 14.52 81.15 -35.08
N PRO A 816 14.31 82.48 -35.20
CA PRO A 816 15.29 83.47 -34.78
C PRO A 816 15.41 83.61 -33.26
N THR A 817 16.63 83.95 -32.80
CA THR A 817 16.91 84.24 -31.39
C THR A 817 16.49 85.66 -30.99
N LEU A 818 16.30 85.87 -29.68
CA LEU A 818 15.65 87.04 -29.07
C LEU A 818 16.38 88.40 -29.28
N ALA A 819 17.47 88.44 -30.04
CA ALA A 819 18.32 89.62 -30.24
C ALA A 819 18.00 90.44 -31.51
N GLN A 820 17.14 89.95 -32.42
CA GLN A 820 16.88 90.59 -33.73
C GLN A 820 15.49 91.23 -33.87
N ILE A 821 14.75 91.40 -32.77
CA ILE A 821 13.41 92.03 -32.77
C ILE A 821 13.47 93.58 -32.67
N LEU A 822 14.66 94.19 -32.59
CA LEU A 822 14.83 95.62 -32.25
C LEU A 822 15.85 96.42 -33.11
N SER A 823 15.72 96.42 -34.45
CA SER A 823 16.15 97.52 -35.35
C SER A 823 15.70 97.22 -36.80
N ILE A 824 14.76 97.91 -37.44
CA ILE A 824 14.69 99.33 -37.89
C ILE A 824 15.43 99.60 -39.24
N THR A 825 14.60 99.85 -40.27
CA THR A 825 14.76 100.60 -41.54
C THR A 825 15.75 100.16 -42.65
N ASP A 826 15.13 99.70 -43.76
CA ASP A 826 15.12 100.28 -45.12
C ASP A 826 16.34 100.23 -46.09
N TYR A 827 15.98 100.20 -47.40
CA TYR A 827 16.76 100.46 -48.63
C TYR A 827 17.91 99.46 -49.01
N ASP A 828 18.19 99.12 -50.28
CA ASP A 828 17.37 99.07 -51.51
C ASP A 828 18.13 98.33 -52.66
N CYS A 829 17.45 98.13 -53.79
CA CYS A 829 17.98 98.16 -55.17
C CYS A 829 18.93 97.07 -55.77
N TYR A 830 18.39 96.44 -56.84
CA TYR A 830 18.98 96.26 -58.19
C TYR A 830 19.91 95.08 -58.61
N PHE A 831 19.35 94.23 -59.48
CA PHE A 831 19.84 93.72 -60.79
C PHE A 831 21.26 93.10 -60.96
N GLY A 832 21.29 91.83 -61.44
CA GLY A 832 21.37 91.59 -62.90
C GLY A 832 22.63 90.95 -63.50
N ASN A 833 22.58 89.62 -63.75
CA ASN A 833 22.66 88.98 -65.09
C ASN A 833 22.57 87.45 -65.00
#